data_AF-A0A1W9THG1-F1
#
_entry.id   AF-A0A1W9THG1-F1
#
_cell.length_a   1.000
_cell.length_b   1.000
_cell.length_c   1.000
_cell.angle_alpha   90.00
_cell.angle_beta   90.00
_cell.angle_gamma   90.00
#
_symmetry.space_group_name_H-M   'P 1'
#
loop_
_entity.id
_entity.type
_entity.pdbx_description
1 polymer ?
#
loop_
_entity_poly.entity_id
_entity_poly.type
_entity_poly.pdbx_seq_one_letter_code
_entity_poly.pdbx_strand_id
1 'polypeptide(L)'
;MPENTDTHLSNILNHPDVLEVTDNINRKITERRNFNIRQCPVFTHPFSVLESDHQYKFTLDREASRQLPDIIGNPVQVISGENSVPESVKNIFSKKRNIGIVFSGGPAPGGHNVIAGLYDAAKKANPENRVFGFLEGPDGIIENEATELTDDIVDAHRNLGGFCMIKTGRTKIDSAEKMALSRATCLELDLDAVVVVGGDDSNTNAAFLAQELKNDGIQVIGVPKTIDGDIQVRDDTGKILCAMSFGFHTAALAFSESVSNLCTDCSSDVKYWHICKVMGRVASHLALETALQTHANLTLIGEDLADYVDQERIDNANDVSVDYSAYGMTLRHLSRVVCDSIVSRAAIGKNYGVIVIPEGVLEFINEIQVFIIKLNTIIAQYNKTHDKDFHTSYPLLNDKLEYLRRLVRGLRQDTSFGIWNARDDELFNDIPAFFQEGLLMERDSHGNFQFSQVETDKVLMGLVRDYLDILKEKGKYRMGIHRPYFKKIMKQAEFDPDTIGPVMFENYDKDVTFLLTDKHIISIKTLTQAFVNAKIIDKGARVPAAIEKIYKKSVPKFKTQTHFYGYDGRGSDPTIFDATYTYNLGLTVFSLIANGATGQMAAIRNLEKGFSHWEPIGIPIAPLMHLEERKGKLALVLEKSIVDVDLSAFKVMKANQEKWLAASPGEDNYRRPDAIQLTEISDADMPLTLKLNALDNS
;
A
#
# COMPACT_ATOMS: atom_id res chain seq x y z
N MET A 1 34.27 -4.59 48.59
CA MET A 1 32.84 -4.91 48.78
C MET A 1 32.13 -4.87 47.43
N PRO A 2 31.92 -6.02 46.79
CA PRO A 2 31.01 -6.16 45.65
C PRO A 2 29.82 -7.12 45.90
N GLU A 3 29.71 -7.76 47.07
CA GLU A 3 28.74 -8.86 47.30
C GLU A 3 27.29 -8.43 47.59
N ASN A 4 27.01 -7.14 47.79
CA ASN A 4 25.70 -6.66 48.27
C ASN A 4 24.74 -6.16 47.16
N THR A 5 25.22 -6.02 45.92
CA THR A 5 24.40 -5.58 44.78
C THR A 5 23.65 -6.73 44.10
N ASP A 6 24.25 -7.93 44.06
CA ASP A 6 23.65 -9.11 43.42
C ASP A 6 22.47 -9.68 44.20
N THR A 7 22.53 -9.66 45.54
CA THR A 7 21.43 -10.09 46.42
C THR A 7 20.24 -9.13 46.38
N HIS A 8 20.50 -7.84 46.18
CA HIS A 8 19.44 -6.84 46.04
C HIS A 8 18.72 -6.97 44.69
N LEU A 9 19.48 -7.14 43.59
CA LEU A 9 18.90 -7.33 42.26
C LEU A 9 18.13 -8.65 42.16
N SER A 10 18.65 -9.75 42.71
CA SER A 10 17.94 -11.03 42.71
C SER A 10 16.62 -10.97 43.49
N ASN A 11 16.57 -10.25 44.61
CA ASN A 11 15.33 -10.01 45.36
C ASN A 11 14.32 -9.19 44.54
N ILE A 12 14.78 -8.19 43.77
CA ILE A 12 13.91 -7.43 42.86
C ILE A 12 13.38 -8.32 41.75
N LEU A 13 14.24 -9.09 41.07
CA LEU A 13 13.83 -9.95 39.94
C LEU A 13 12.82 -11.02 40.33
N ASN A 14 12.84 -11.48 41.59
CA ASN A 14 11.88 -12.45 42.12
C ASN A 14 10.64 -11.79 42.75
N HIS A 15 10.52 -10.46 42.75
CA HIS A 15 9.35 -9.78 43.27
C HIS A 15 8.13 -10.06 42.36
N PRO A 16 6.95 -10.41 42.90
CA PRO A 16 5.76 -10.72 42.10
C PRO A 16 5.41 -9.63 41.08
N ASP A 17 5.42 -8.36 41.49
CA ASP A 17 5.16 -7.24 40.57
C ASP A 17 6.19 -7.14 39.43
N VAL A 18 7.45 -7.52 39.69
CA VAL A 18 8.49 -7.53 38.65
C VAL A 18 8.24 -8.68 37.70
N LEU A 19 7.91 -9.87 38.20
CA LEU A 19 7.54 -11.00 37.37
C LEU A 19 6.29 -10.70 36.51
N GLU A 20 5.29 -10.02 37.07
CA GLU A 20 4.07 -9.63 36.33
C GLU A 20 4.36 -8.60 35.22
N VAL A 21 5.14 -7.55 35.51
CA VAL A 21 5.46 -6.49 34.53
C VAL A 21 6.47 -6.96 33.48
N THR A 22 7.31 -7.96 33.80
CA THR A 22 8.30 -8.53 32.89
C THR A 22 7.81 -9.78 32.17
N ASP A 23 6.58 -10.25 32.44
CA ASP A 23 5.97 -11.34 31.69
C ASP A 23 5.78 -10.92 30.21
N ASN A 24 6.05 -11.86 29.31
CA ASN A 24 5.82 -11.69 27.89
C ASN A 24 4.32 -11.73 27.54
N ILE A 25 3.49 -12.31 28.42
CA ILE A 25 2.03 -12.38 28.26
C ILE A 25 1.38 -11.33 29.15
N ASN A 26 1.13 -10.16 28.58
CA ASN A 26 0.35 -9.13 29.25
C ASN A 26 -1.16 -9.35 29.09
N ARG A 27 -1.95 -8.56 29.84
CA ARG A 27 -3.42 -8.60 29.81
C ARG A 27 -4.00 -8.47 28.39
N LYS A 28 -3.43 -7.61 27.54
CA LYS A 28 -3.89 -7.44 26.14
C LYS A 28 -3.78 -8.75 25.38
N ILE A 29 -2.64 -9.45 25.46
CA ILE A 29 -2.45 -10.73 24.78
C ILE A 29 -3.45 -11.77 25.27
N THR A 30 -3.66 -11.87 26.58
CA THR A 30 -4.63 -12.81 27.16
C THR A 30 -6.06 -12.52 26.70
N GLU A 31 -6.49 -11.26 26.72
CA GLU A 31 -7.83 -10.86 26.26
C GLU A 31 -8.01 -11.17 24.77
N ARG A 32 -6.98 -10.94 23.94
CA ARG A 32 -7.04 -11.27 22.50
C ARG A 32 -7.11 -12.77 22.27
N ARG A 33 -6.26 -13.58 22.91
CA ARG A 33 -6.26 -15.04 22.74
C ARG A 33 -7.58 -15.68 23.15
N ASN A 34 -8.23 -15.14 24.18
CA ASN A 34 -9.52 -15.63 24.68
C ASN A 34 -10.74 -15.09 23.90
N PHE A 35 -10.54 -14.18 22.95
CA PHE A 35 -11.64 -13.60 22.18
C PHE A 35 -12.24 -14.63 21.21
N ASN A 36 -13.53 -14.88 21.36
CA ASN A 36 -14.27 -15.81 20.50
C ASN A 36 -14.72 -15.12 19.21
N ILE A 37 -14.22 -15.63 18.09
CA ILE A 37 -14.55 -15.11 16.77
C ILE A 37 -15.91 -15.63 16.30
N ARG A 38 -16.73 -14.74 15.74
CA ARG A 38 -18.02 -15.08 15.16
C ARG A 38 -17.86 -15.96 13.91
N GLN A 39 -18.74 -16.93 13.74
CA GLN A 39 -18.73 -17.85 12.60
C GLN A 39 -19.88 -17.52 11.64
N CYS A 40 -19.64 -17.59 10.33
CA CYS A 40 -20.68 -17.42 9.33
C CYS A 40 -21.81 -18.43 9.59
N PRO A 41 -23.09 -18.08 9.33
CA PRO A 41 -24.23 -18.93 9.65
C PRO A 41 -24.09 -20.38 9.14
N VAL A 42 -23.52 -20.57 7.95
CA VAL A 42 -23.30 -21.89 7.35
C VAL A 42 -22.43 -22.82 8.21
N PHE A 43 -21.50 -22.29 9.01
CA PHE A 43 -20.60 -23.08 9.86
C PHE A 43 -21.17 -23.39 11.25
N THR A 44 -22.35 -22.86 11.58
CA THR A 44 -23.08 -23.24 12.80
C THR A 44 -23.69 -24.64 12.68
N HIS A 45 -23.82 -25.15 11.46
CA HIS A 45 -24.26 -26.50 11.16
C HIS A 45 -23.12 -27.53 11.36
N PRO A 46 -23.45 -28.80 11.62
CA PRO A 46 -22.45 -29.86 11.81
C PRO A 46 -21.72 -30.24 10.52
N PHE A 47 -22.35 -30.07 9.36
CA PHE A 47 -21.77 -30.39 8.06
C PHE A 47 -21.86 -29.19 7.13
N SER A 48 -20.87 -29.06 6.25
CA SER A 48 -20.92 -28.13 5.13
C SER A 48 -20.79 -28.91 3.81
N VAL A 49 -21.55 -28.50 2.81
CA VAL A 49 -21.58 -29.12 1.48
C VAL A 49 -21.26 -28.08 0.41
N LEU A 50 -20.83 -28.54 -0.76
CA LEU A 50 -20.54 -27.68 -1.90
C LEU A 50 -21.61 -27.79 -2.97
N GLU A 51 -22.01 -26.64 -3.48
CA GLU A 51 -22.87 -26.50 -4.64
C GLU A 51 -22.12 -25.76 -5.74
N SER A 52 -22.07 -26.34 -6.95
CA SER A 52 -21.41 -25.71 -8.08
C SER A 52 -22.32 -24.66 -8.71
N ASP A 53 -21.84 -23.42 -8.73
CA ASP A 53 -22.56 -22.29 -9.30
C ASP A 53 -21.95 -21.88 -10.63
N HIS A 54 -22.70 -22.14 -11.70
CA HIS A 54 -22.30 -21.87 -13.09
C HIS A 54 -22.78 -20.50 -13.58
N GLN A 55 -23.38 -19.67 -12.73
CA GLN A 55 -23.85 -18.34 -13.14
C GLN A 55 -22.70 -17.35 -13.38
N TYR A 56 -21.57 -17.55 -12.70
CA TYR A 56 -20.39 -16.70 -12.80
C TYR A 56 -19.57 -17.05 -14.05
N LYS A 57 -19.15 -16.03 -14.78
CA LYS A 57 -18.41 -16.18 -16.03
C LYS A 57 -17.06 -15.48 -15.94
N PHE A 58 -16.05 -16.10 -16.54
CA PHE A 58 -14.72 -15.55 -16.64
C PHE A 58 -14.23 -15.66 -18.08
N THR A 59 -13.59 -14.60 -18.56
CA THR A 59 -12.91 -14.59 -19.84
C THR A 59 -11.61 -15.40 -19.73
N LEU A 60 -11.58 -16.55 -20.39
CA LEU A 60 -10.45 -17.48 -20.28
C LEU A 60 -9.27 -17.06 -21.16
N ASP A 61 -8.09 -16.91 -20.56
CA ASP A 61 -6.84 -16.76 -21.29
C ASP A 61 -6.46 -18.08 -22.00
N ARG A 62 -5.96 -17.96 -23.23
CA ARG A 62 -5.58 -19.12 -24.06
C ARG A 62 -4.40 -19.90 -23.47
N GLU A 63 -3.41 -19.20 -22.92
CA GLU A 63 -2.27 -19.82 -22.27
C GLU A 63 -2.64 -20.43 -20.92
N ALA A 64 -3.55 -19.82 -20.16
CA ALA A 64 -4.13 -20.45 -18.97
C ALA A 64 -4.81 -21.78 -19.32
N SER A 65 -5.64 -21.79 -20.37
CA SER A 65 -6.31 -23.00 -20.87
C SER A 65 -5.32 -24.09 -21.32
N ARG A 66 -4.15 -23.70 -21.85
CA ARG A 66 -3.10 -24.62 -22.29
C ARG A 66 -2.32 -25.23 -21.12
N GLN A 67 -1.97 -24.41 -20.14
CA GLN A 67 -1.07 -24.80 -19.04
C GLN A 67 -1.82 -25.40 -17.84
N LEU A 68 -3.10 -25.08 -17.67
CA LEU A 68 -3.92 -25.52 -16.54
C LEU A 68 -5.19 -26.28 -16.99
N PRO A 69 -5.08 -27.23 -17.94
CA PRO A 69 -6.24 -27.84 -18.59
C PRO A 69 -7.16 -28.61 -17.63
N ASP A 70 -6.61 -29.10 -16.51
CA ASP A 70 -7.37 -29.92 -15.57
C ASP A 70 -8.19 -29.11 -14.57
N ILE A 71 -7.89 -27.83 -14.39
CA ILE A 71 -8.56 -26.96 -13.40
C ILE A 71 -9.21 -25.73 -14.02
N ILE A 72 -8.96 -25.42 -15.30
CA ILE A 72 -9.54 -24.26 -16.00
C ILE A 72 -11.08 -24.30 -16.07
N GLY A 73 -11.68 -25.50 -16.05
CA GLY A 73 -13.14 -25.67 -16.11
C GLY A 73 -13.86 -25.68 -14.76
N ASN A 74 -13.13 -25.43 -13.66
CA ASN A 74 -13.72 -25.46 -12.32
C ASN A 74 -14.76 -24.33 -12.16
N PRO A 75 -15.98 -24.63 -11.66
CA PRO A 75 -16.96 -23.59 -11.37
C PRO A 75 -16.71 -22.97 -9.99
N VAL A 76 -17.35 -21.83 -9.73
CA VAL A 76 -17.46 -21.25 -8.39
C VAL A 76 -18.19 -22.26 -7.49
N GLN A 77 -17.67 -22.46 -6.28
CA GLN A 77 -18.26 -23.34 -5.28
C GLN A 77 -18.96 -22.50 -4.21
N VAL A 78 -20.25 -22.71 -4.01
CA VAL A 78 -21.01 -22.11 -2.91
C VAL A 78 -21.06 -23.09 -1.75
N ILE A 79 -20.83 -22.60 -0.53
CA ILE A 79 -20.86 -23.43 0.67
C ILE A 79 -22.20 -23.26 1.39
N SER A 80 -22.92 -24.36 1.56
CA SER A 80 -24.16 -24.42 2.36
C SER A 80 -23.97 -25.28 3.61
N GLY A 81 -24.67 -24.92 4.68
CA GLY A 81 -24.62 -25.62 5.97
C GLY A 81 -25.81 -26.57 6.13
N GLU A 82 -25.56 -27.80 6.55
CA GLU A 82 -26.57 -28.86 6.65
C GLU A 82 -26.57 -29.53 8.02
N ASN A 83 -27.77 -29.74 8.58
CA ASN A 83 -27.94 -30.44 9.86
C ASN A 83 -27.81 -31.96 9.72
N SER A 84 -28.10 -32.49 8.53
CA SER A 84 -28.04 -33.91 8.23
C SER A 84 -27.68 -34.11 6.77
N VAL A 85 -26.70 -34.96 6.51
CA VAL A 85 -26.26 -35.34 5.15
C VAL A 85 -26.34 -36.86 5.00
N PRO A 86 -26.40 -37.39 3.76
CA PRO A 86 -26.32 -38.83 3.53
C PRO A 86 -25.06 -39.45 4.16
N GLU A 87 -25.14 -40.70 4.61
CA GLU A 87 -24.03 -41.35 5.33
C GLU A 87 -22.73 -41.42 4.49
N SER A 88 -22.84 -41.51 3.16
CA SER A 88 -21.69 -41.42 2.25
C SER A 88 -20.96 -40.08 2.35
N VAL A 89 -21.71 -38.97 2.34
CA VAL A 89 -21.16 -37.61 2.46
C VAL A 89 -20.57 -37.39 3.85
N LYS A 90 -21.24 -37.88 4.89
CA LYS A 90 -20.75 -37.82 6.26
C LYS A 90 -19.40 -38.54 6.43
N ASN A 91 -19.28 -39.74 5.86
CA ASN A 91 -18.03 -40.51 5.89
C ASN A 91 -16.90 -39.81 5.15
N ILE A 92 -17.19 -39.15 4.03
CA ILE A 92 -16.21 -38.34 3.31
C ILE A 92 -15.82 -37.13 4.16
N PHE A 93 -16.78 -36.37 4.69
CA PHE A 93 -16.52 -35.17 5.49
C PHE A 93 -15.65 -35.48 6.72
N SER A 94 -15.98 -36.54 7.47
CA SER A 94 -15.25 -36.97 8.67
C SER A 94 -14.06 -37.91 8.40
N LYS A 95 -13.65 -38.09 7.13
CA LYS A 95 -12.43 -38.85 6.80
C LYS A 95 -11.22 -38.23 7.50
N LYS A 96 -10.34 -39.06 8.04
CA LYS A 96 -9.02 -38.66 8.52
C LYS A 96 -8.22 -38.03 7.36
N ARG A 97 -7.58 -36.90 7.63
CA ARG A 97 -6.78 -36.14 6.67
C ARG A 97 -5.49 -35.60 7.25
N ASN A 98 -4.48 -35.49 6.39
CA ASN A 98 -3.26 -34.72 6.60
C ASN A 98 -3.31 -33.46 5.72
N ILE A 99 -3.20 -32.28 6.33
CA ILE A 99 -3.33 -31.00 5.62
C ILE A 99 -2.08 -30.17 5.84
N GLY A 100 -1.38 -29.81 4.76
CA GLY A 100 -0.28 -28.86 4.80
C GLY A 100 -0.77 -27.42 4.64
N ILE A 101 -0.16 -26.46 5.33
CA ILE A 101 -0.43 -25.03 5.17
C ILE A 101 0.89 -24.23 5.14
N VAL A 102 0.97 -23.24 4.25
CA VAL A 102 2.14 -22.39 4.09
C VAL A 102 1.75 -20.92 4.02
N PHE A 103 2.52 -20.06 4.70
CA PHE A 103 2.48 -18.61 4.48
C PHE A 103 3.45 -18.20 3.38
N SER A 104 2.97 -17.51 2.36
CA SER A 104 3.79 -17.02 1.25
C SER A 104 3.65 -15.50 1.08
N GLY A 105 4.78 -14.81 0.93
CA GLY A 105 4.84 -13.36 0.73
C GLY A 105 5.10 -12.56 2.01
N GLY A 106 4.79 -11.26 1.98
CA GLY A 106 4.87 -10.40 3.17
C GLY A 106 3.77 -10.72 4.18
N PRO A 107 4.01 -10.60 5.50
CA PRO A 107 2.98 -10.81 6.52
C PRO A 107 1.77 -9.88 6.34
N ALA A 108 0.61 -10.35 6.77
CA ALA A 108 -0.62 -9.57 6.83
C ALA A 108 -1.39 -9.93 8.12
N PRO A 109 -1.97 -8.96 8.84
CA PRO A 109 -2.75 -9.24 10.05
C PRO A 109 -3.88 -10.25 9.79
N GLY A 110 -3.98 -11.26 10.65
CA GLY A 110 -5.03 -12.28 10.57
C GLY A 110 -4.61 -13.62 9.95
N GLY A 111 -3.38 -13.79 9.46
CA GLY A 111 -2.94 -15.11 8.93
C GLY A 111 -3.00 -16.23 9.96
N HIS A 112 -2.66 -15.97 11.22
CA HIS A 112 -2.82 -16.96 12.30
C HIS A 112 -4.28 -17.40 12.50
N ASN A 113 -5.24 -16.51 12.25
CA ASN A 113 -6.66 -16.84 12.34
C ASN A 113 -7.13 -17.74 11.19
N VAL A 114 -6.52 -17.64 9.99
CA VAL A 114 -6.74 -18.62 8.91
C VAL A 114 -6.33 -20.02 9.36
N ILE A 115 -5.14 -20.13 9.97
CA ILE A 115 -4.68 -21.41 10.55
C ILE A 115 -5.63 -21.88 11.64
N ALA A 116 -6.00 -21.01 12.58
CA ALA A 116 -6.89 -21.36 13.68
C ALA A 116 -8.26 -21.87 13.18
N GLY A 117 -8.87 -21.20 12.19
CA GLY A 117 -10.13 -21.64 11.59
C GLY A 117 -10.01 -23.00 10.88
N LEU A 118 -8.94 -23.19 10.09
CA LEU A 118 -8.66 -24.47 9.43
C LEU A 118 -8.46 -25.59 10.46
N TYR A 119 -7.66 -25.32 11.49
CA TYR A 119 -7.33 -26.25 12.56
C TYR A 119 -8.57 -26.69 13.33
N ASP A 120 -9.38 -25.73 13.79
CA ASP A 120 -10.60 -25.99 14.55
C ASP A 120 -11.61 -26.80 13.72
N ALA A 121 -11.81 -26.43 12.44
CA ALA A 121 -12.70 -27.17 11.55
C ALA A 121 -12.20 -28.60 11.29
N ALA A 122 -10.90 -28.77 11.05
CA ALA A 122 -10.30 -30.08 10.84
C ALA A 122 -10.45 -30.96 12.07
N LYS A 123 -10.07 -30.48 13.27
CA LYS A 123 -10.18 -31.24 14.52
C LYS A 123 -11.64 -31.55 14.88
N LYS A 124 -12.57 -30.62 14.64
CA LYS A 124 -14.02 -30.83 14.85
C LYS A 124 -14.57 -31.93 13.95
N ALA A 125 -14.14 -32.00 12.68
CA ALA A 125 -14.62 -33.01 11.73
C ALA A 125 -14.07 -34.41 12.02
N ASN A 126 -12.80 -34.50 12.41
CA ASN A 126 -12.17 -35.71 12.91
C ASN A 126 -10.95 -35.36 13.80
N PRO A 127 -10.92 -35.76 15.08
CA PRO A 127 -9.81 -35.48 15.99
C PRO A 127 -8.45 -36.03 15.54
N GLU A 128 -8.45 -37.08 14.71
CA GLU A 128 -7.23 -37.68 14.13
C GLU A 128 -6.64 -36.89 12.96
N ASN A 129 -7.31 -35.82 12.50
CA ASN A 129 -6.76 -34.95 11.46
C ASN A 129 -5.46 -34.29 11.94
N ARG A 130 -4.48 -34.21 11.05
CA ARG A 130 -3.18 -33.58 11.33
C ARG A 130 -3.00 -32.39 10.41
N VAL A 131 -2.53 -31.29 10.96
CA VAL A 131 -2.25 -30.06 10.22
C VAL A 131 -0.77 -29.76 10.34
N PHE A 132 -0.09 -29.62 9.21
CA PHE A 132 1.34 -29.34 9.13
C PHE A 132 1.57 -27.93 8.63
N GLY A 133 2.36 -27.15 9.36
CA GLY A 133 2.83 -25.85 8.93
C GLY A 133 4.19 -25.96 8.26
N PHE A 134 4.28 -25.58 6.99
CA PHE A 134 5.57 -25.47 6.29
C PHE A 134 6.33 -24.24 6.75
N LEU A 135 7.59 -24.43 7.14
CA LEU A 135 8.40 -23.39 7.74
C LEU A 135 9.00 -22.47 6.67
N GLU A 136 9.08 -21.17 6.96
CA GLU A 136 9.81 -20.19 6.14
C GLU A 136 9.27 -20.03 4.71
N GLY A 137 8.02 -20.43 4.48
CA GLY A 137 7.30 -20.23 3.23
C GLY A 137 7.45 -21.39 2.24
N PRO A 138 7.35 -21.13 0.92
CA PRO A 138 7.39 -22.20 -0.09
C PRO A 138 8.68 -23.03 -0.08
N ASP A 139 9.78 -22.49 0.44
CA ASP A 139 11.02 -23.26 0.67
C ASP A 139 10.78 -24.45 1.60
N GLY A 140 9.95 -24.31 2.64
CA GLY A 140 9.60 -25.43 3.51
C GLY A 140 8.88 -26.58 2.80
N ILE A 141 8.17 -26.29 1.71
CA ILE A 141 7.58 -27.35 0.86
C ILE A 141 8.67 -28.02 0.01
N ILE A 142 9.59 -27.23 -0.55
CA ILE A 142 10.65 -27.74 -1.43
C ILE A 142 11.67 -28.57 -0.65
N GLU A 143 11.99 -28.16 0.58
CA GLU A 143 13.02 -28.74 1.43
C GLU A 143 12.48 -29.78 2.43
N ASN A 144 11.15 -30.00 2.44
CA ASN A 144 10.45 -30.86 3.39
C ASN A 144 10.67 -30.44 4.87
N GLU A 145 10.62 -29.13 5.11
CA GLU A 145 10.70 -28.53 6.45
C GLU A 145 9.30 -28.14 6.93
N ALA A 146 8.68 -29.02 7.71
CA ALA A 146 7.33 -28.85 8.26
C ALA A 146 7.24 -29.20 9.74
N THR A 147 6.31 -28.56 10.44
CA THR A 147 5.99 -28.86 11.84
C THR A 147 4.51 -29.17 12.01
N GLU A 148 4.16 -30.14 12.86
CA GLU A 148 2.77 -30.42 13.18
C GLU A 148 2.22 -29.34 14.12
N LEU A 149 1.09 -28.75 13.75
CA LEU A 149 0.42 -27.74 14.54
C LEU A 149 -0.42 -28.40 15.63
N THR A 150 -0.19 -28.01 16.89
CA THR A 150 -0.90 -28.51 18.07
C THR A 150 -1.79 -27.43 18.69
N ASP A 151 -2.68 -27.82 19.60
CA ASP A 151 -3.55 -26.88 20.34
C ASP A 151 -2.72 -25.76 20.99
N ASP A 152 -1.63 -26.11 21.69
CA ASP A 152 -0.74 -25.15 22.35
C ASP A 152 -0.14 -24.11 21.36
N ILE A 153 0.27 -24.56 20.17
CA ILE A 153 0.84 -23.68 19.15
C ILE A 153 -0.24 -22.75 18.60
N VAL A 154 -1.42 -23.27 18.29
CA VAL A 154 -2.52 -22.48 17.70
C VAL A 154 -3.05 -21.47 18.72
N ASP A 155 -3.33 -21.91 19.95
CA ASP A 155 -3.88 -21.09 21.03
C ASP A 155 -2.94 -19.95 21.43
N ALA A 156 -1.63 -20.16 21.35
CA ALA A 156 -0.63 -19.12 21.59
C ALA A 156 -0.67 -17.97 20.55
N HIS A 157 -1.29 -18.17 19.39
CA HIS A 157 -1.28 -17.20 18.29
C HIS A 157 -2.69 -16.69 17.89
N ARG A 158 -3.76 -17.22 18.50
CA ARG A 158 -5.13 -16.78 18.20
C ARG A 158 -5.27 -15.27 18.33
N ASN A 159 -5.82 -14.66 17.29
CA ASN A 159 -6.14 -13.22 17.21
C ASN A 159 -4.92 -12.28 17.33
N LEU A 160 -3.69 -12.80 17.14
CA LEU A 160 -2.45 -12.03 17.16
C LEU A 160 -1.93 -11.77 15.75
N GLY A 161 -1.23 -10.64 15.59
CA GLY A 161 -0.60 -10.21 14.35
C GLY A 161 0.63 -11.04 13.95
N GLY A 162 1.16 -10.72 12.76
CA GLY A 162 2.37 -11.37 12.21
C GLY A 162 2.12 -12.79 11.72
N PHE A 163 3.18 -13.41 11.18
CA PHE A 163 3.23 -14.79 10.67
C PHE A 163 4.25 -15.65 11.44
N CYS A 164 4.52 -15.30 12.70
CA CYS A 164 5.58 -15.93 13.49
C CYS A 164 5.34 -17.41 13.80
N MET A 165 4.09 -17.91 13.71
CA MET A 165 3.76 -19.31 13.99
C MET A 165 4.57 -20.30 13.13
N ILE A 166 4.69 -20.02 11.82
CA ILE A 166 5.41 -20.89 10.86
C ILE A 166 6.38 -20.09 9.96
N LYS A 167 6.50 -18.78 10.19
CA LYS A 167 7.27 -17.83 9.37
C LYS A 167 6.78 -17.80 7.91
N THR A 168 7.46 -17.08 7.04
CA THR A 168 7.06 -16.91 5.64
C THR A 168 8.23 -16.58 4.74
N GLY A 169 8.07 -16.79 3.45
CA GLY A 169 9.08 -16.58 2.42
C GLY A 169 8.47 -16.27 1.05
N ARG A 170 9.31 -15.91 0.09
CA ARG A 170 8.91 -15.44 -1.26
C ARG A 170 9.36 -16.38 -2.40
N THR A 171 9.77 -17.60 -2.08
CA THR A 171 10.26 -18.52 -3.11
C THR A 171 9.16 -18.90 -4.09
N LYS A 172 9.54 -18.94 -5.37
CA LYS A 172 8.71 -19.40 -6.47
C LYS A 172 8.94 -20.88 -6.74
N ILE A 173 7.84 -21.59 -7.00
CA ILE A 173 7.86 -22.96 -7.54
C ILE A 173 7.66 -22.83 -9.05
N ASP A 174 8.72 -22.38 -9.73
CA ASP A 174 8.71 -21.96 -11.13
C ASP A 174 9.62 -22.80 -12.04
N SER A 175 10.18 -23.89 -11.52
CA SER A 175 10.96 -24.86 -12.27
C SER A 175 10.39 -26.26 -12.08
N ALA A 176 10.60 -27.12 -13.09
CA ALA A 176 10.20 -28.53 -13.02
C ALA A 176 10.84 -29.25 -11.83
N GLU A 177 12.08 -28.90 -11.48
CA GLU A 177 12.79 -29.44 -10.32
C GLU A 177 12.11 -29.07 -9.01
N LYS A 178 11.82 -27.78 -8.78
CA LYS A 178 11.13 -27.34 -7.56
C LYS A 178 9.72 -27.91 -7.46
N MET A 179 9.03 -28.05 -8.59
CA MET A 179 7.72 -28.69 -8.64
C MET A 179 7.80 -30.18 -8.25
N ALA A 180 8.78 -30.90 -8.79
CA ALA A 180 9.01 -32.31 -8.46
C ALA A 180 9.39 -32.51 -6.98
N LEU A 181 10.23 -31.64 -6.43
CA LEU A 181 10.56 -31.63 -4.99
C LEU A 181 9.32 -31.36 -4.14
N SER A 182 8.52 -30.36 -4.51
CA SER A 182 7.29 -30.03 -3.79
C SER A 182 6.30 -31.20 -3.80
N ARG A 183 6.16 -31.87 -4.95
CA ARG A 183 5.34 -33.07 -5.09
C ARG A 183 5.86 -34.24 -4.24
N ALA A 184 7.17 -34.46 -4.22
CA ALA A 184 7.80 -35.49 -3.39
C ALA A 184 7.50 -35.26 -1.90
N THR A 185 7.68 -34.03 -1.41
CA THR A 185 7.33 -33.65 -0.03
C THR A 185 5.87 -33.94 0.30
N CYS A 186 4.94 -33.56 -0.59
CA CYS A 186 3.51 -33.78 -0.36
C CYS A 186 3.15 -35.27 -0.26
N LEU A 187 3.80 -36.12 -1.06
CA LEU A 187 3.64 -37.58 -1.03
C LEU A 187 4.29 -38.20 0.21
N GLU A 188 5.48 -37.75 0.61
CA GLU A 188 6.20 -38.25 1.79
C GLU A 188 5.46 -37.95 3.09
N LEU A 189 4.79 -36.80 3.17
CA LEU A 189 3.95 -36.42 4.31
C LEU A 189 2.51 -36.99 4.23
N ASP A 190 2.20 -37.77 3.20
CA ASP A 190 0.87 -38.37 2.96
C ASP A 190 -0.25 -37.30 3.02
N LEU A 191 -0.04 -36.15 2.37
CA LEU A 191 -0.98 -35.03 2.41
C LEU A 191 -2.21 -35.29 1.54
N ASP A 192 -3.41 -35.08 2.09
CA ASP A 192 -4.65 -35.00 1.32
C ASP A 192 -4.82 -33.60 0.70
N ALA A 193 -4.26 -32.56 1.32
CA ALA A 193 -4.39 -31.19 0.84
C ALA A 193 -3.21 -30.29 1.23
N VAL A 194 -2.97 -29.26 0.40
CA VAL A 194 -2.03 -28.16 0.65
C VAL A 194 -2.76 -26.82 0.55
N VAL A 195 -2.57 -25.96 1.54
CA VAL A 195 -3.18 -24.63 1.62
C VAL A 195 -2.09 -23.57 1.45
N VAL A 196 -2.25 -22.71 0.45
CA VAL A 196 -1.31 -21.63 0.15
C VAL A 196 -1.93 -20.29 0.55
N VAL A 197 -1.45 -19.70 1.64
CA VAL A 197 -1.92 -18.39 2.13
C VAL A 197 -0.98 -17.31 1.62
N GLY A 198 -1.42 -16.52 0.64
CA GLY A 198 -0.52 -15.55 0.02
C GLY A 198 -1.15 -14.61 -0.99
N GLY A 199 -0.28 -13.85 -1.67
CA GLY A 199 -0.67 -12.81 -2.64
C GLY A 199 -1.05 -13.35 -4.02
N ASP A 200 -1.02 -12.48 -5.03
CA ASP A 200 -1.18 -12.82 -6.44
C ASP A 200 -0.15 -13.86 -6.90
N ASP A 201 1.11 -13.63 -6.52
CA ASP A 201 2.24 -14.50 -6.81
C ASP A 201 2.09 -15.88 -6.15
N SER A 202 1.57 -15.92 -4.92
CA SER A 202 1.40 -17.17 -4.17
C SER A 202 0.21 -17.97 -4.69
N ASN A 203 -0.90 -17.31 -5.04
CA ASN A 203 -2.05 -17.98 -5.66
C ASN A 203 -1.74 -18.44 -7.10
N THR A 204 -0.81 -17.77 -7.79
CA THR A 204 -0.20 -18.29 -9.03
C THR A 204 0.49 -19.63 -8.78
N ASN A 205 1.36 -19.74 -7.77
CA ASN A 205 1.96 -21.03 -7.39
C ASN A 205 0.90 -22.07 -7.01
N ALA A 206 -0.16 -21.66 -6.30
CA ALA A 206 -1.25 -22.56 -5.91
C ALA A 206 -1.98 -23.16 -7.13
N ALA A 207 -2.20 -22.38 -8.19
CA ALA A 207 -2.80 -22.88 -9.43
C ALA A 207 -1.93 -23.94 -10.12
N PHE A 208 -0.62 -23.70 -10.23
CA PHE A 208 0.31 -24.66 -10.83
C PHE A 208 0.48 -25.92 -9.97
N LEU A 209 0.54 -25.78 -8.64
CA LEU A 209 0.54 -26.93 -7.72
C LEU A 209 -0.75 -27.74 -7.84
N ALA A 210 -1.91 -27.08 -7.91
CA ALA A 210 -3.20 -27.75 -8.08
C ALA A 210 -3.24 -28.58 -9.37
N GLN A 211 -2.70 -28.03 -10.46
CA GLN A 211 -2.61 -28.70 -11.75
C GLN A 211 -1.68 -29.93 -11.69
N GLU A 212 -0.51 -29.81 -11.06
CA GLU A 212 0.46 -30.92 -10.95
C GLU A 212 -0.05 -32.04 -10.04
N LEU A 213 -0.56 -31.69 -8.86
CA LEU A 213 -0.87 -32.63 -7.79
C LEU A 213 -2.25 -33.31 -7.94
N LYS A 214 -3.08 -32.86 -8.90
CA LYS A 214 -4.42 -33.41 -9.11
C LYS A 214 -4.41 -34.92 -9.35
N ASN A 215 -3.44 -35.43 -10.11
CA ASN A 215 -3.33 -36.85 -10.42
C ASN A 215 -2.86 -37.70 -9.24
N ASP A 216 -2.24 -37.09 -8.23
CA ASP A 216 -1.88 -37.73 -6.97
C ASP A 216 -3.04 -37.73 -5.97
N GLY A 217 -4.16 -37.06 -6.29
CA GLY A 217 -5.31 -36.93 -5.40
C GLY A 217 -5.12 -35.91 -4.29
N ILE A 218 -4.08 -35.06 -4.37
CA ILE A 218 -3.80 -34.03 -3.37
C ILE A 218 -4.47 -32.71 -3.79
N GLN A 219 -5.30 -32.17 -2.92
CA GLN A 219 -6.06 -30.95 -3.17
C GLN A 219 -5.19 -29.72 -2.89
N VAL A 220 -5.36 -28.63 -3.65
CA VAL A 220 -4.65 -27.36 -3.38
C VAL A 220 -5.66 -26.22 -3.30
N ILE A 221 -5.62 -25.48 -2.19
CA ILE A 221 -6.52 -24.36 -1.91
C ILE A 221 -5.70 -23.09 -1.67
N GLY A 222 -6.04 -22.00 -2.36
CA GLY A 222 -5.48 -20.67 -2.15
C GLY A 222 -6.24 -19.86 -1.11
N VAL A 223 -5.59 -18.90 -0.47
CA VAL A 223 -6.23 -17.89 0.41
C VAL A 223 -5.71 -16.49 0.07
N PRO A 224 -6.59 -15.49 -0.16
CA PRO A 224 -6.21 -14.16 -0.67
C PRO A 224 -5.62 -13.28 0.44
N LYS A 225 -4.29 -13.27 0.55
CA LYS A 225 -3.53 -12.48 1.54
C LYS A 225 -2.76 -11.35 0.87
N THR A 226 -3.07 -10.12 1.22
CA THR A 226 -2.24 -8.94 0.90
C THR A 226 -2.76 -7.73 1.66
N ILE A 227 -1.84 -6.93 2.21
CA ILE A 227 -2.22 -5.66 2.84
C ILE A 227 -2.51 -4.59 1.79
N ASP A 228 -2.09 -4.79 0.54
CA ASP A 228 -2.19 -3.79 -0.52
C ASP A 228 -3.62 -3.70 -1.08
N GLY A 229 -4.51 -4.65 -0.72
CA GLY A 229 -5.92 -4.66 -1.16
C GLY A 229 -6.11 -5.00 -2.64
N ASP A 230 -5.05 -5.51 -3.28
CA ASP A 230 -4.91 -5.70 -4.73
C ASP A 230 -5.35 -7.09 -5.23
N ILE A 231 -5.91 -7.94 -4.36
CA ILE A 231 -6.60 -9.16 -4.78
C ILE A 231 -8.10 -8.95 -4.58
N GLN A 232 -8.76 -8.55 -5.66
CA GLN A 232 -10.21 -8.44 -5.76
C GLN A 232 -10.65 -9.22 -6.99
N VAL A 233 -11.80 -9.89 -6.89
CA VAL A 233 -12.30 -10.74 -7.98
C VAL A 233 -13.73 -10.34 -8.30
N ARG A 234 -13.95 -10.04 -9.58
CA ARG A 234 -15.25 -9.87 -10.19
C ARG A 234 -15.41 -10.86 -11.34
N ASP A 235 -16.63 -11.27 -11.62
CA ASP A 235 -16.94 -11.99 -12.84
C ASP A 235 -17.03 -11.03 -14.05
N ASP A 236 -17.17 -11.56 -15.26
CA ASP A 236 -17.29 -10.76 -16.50
C ASP A 236 -18.51 -9.82 -16.50
N THR A 237 -19.49 -10.04 -15.60
CA THR A 237 -20.68 -9.20 -15.45
C THR A 237 -20.54 -8.13 -14.36
N GLY A 238 -19.38 -8.09 -13.69
CA GLY A 238 -19.05 -7.15 -12.62
C GLY A 238 -19.46 -7.61 -11.21
N LYS A 239 -20.01 -8.82 -11.05
CA LYS A 239 -20.42 -9.35 -9.74
C LYS A 239 -19.19 -9.61 -8.87
N ILE A 240 -19.22 -9.10 -7.65
CA ILE A 240 -18.12 -9.24 -6.68
C ILE A 240 -18.13 -10.65 -6.07
N LEU A 241 -17.00 -11.35 -6.23
CA LEU A 241 -16.72 -12.66 -5.65
C LEU A 241 -15.73 -12.56 -4.48
N CYS A 242 -14.72 -11.72 -4.63
CA CYS A 242 -13.78 -11.36 -3.57
C CYS A 242 -13.69 -9.84 -3.54
N ALA A 243 -14.30 -9.20 -2.53
CA ALA A 243 -14.27 -7.74 -2.43
C ALA A 243 -12.90 -7.22 -1.98
N MET A 244 -12.15 -8.05 -1.24
CA MET A 244 -10.91 -7.62 -0.59
C MET A 244 -10.08 -8.80 -0.08
N SER A 245 -8.77 -8.66 -0.13
CA SER A 245 -7.82 -9.53 0.57
C SER A 245 -7.79 -9.28 2.07
N PHE A 246 -7.44 -10.29 2.86
CA PHE A 246 -7.35 -10.08 4.30
C PHE A 246 -6.09 -9.31 4.70
N GLY A 247 -6.20 -8.59 5.81
CA GLY A 247 -5.14 -7.78 6.41
C GLY A 247 -5.06 -6.35 5.89
N PHE A 248 -5.74 -6.03 4.79
CA PHE A 248 -5.86 -4.66 4.27
C PHE A 248 -6.46 -3.72 5.32
N HIS A 249 -7.59 -4.11 5.92
CA HIS A 249 -8.30 -3.24 6.86
C HIS A 249 -7.43 -2.88 8.06
N THR A 250 -6.81 -3.88 8.68
CA THR A 250 -5.93 -3.67 9.83
C THR A 250 -4.71 -2.83 9.47
N ALA A 251 -4.05 -3.11 8.35
CA ALA A 251 -2.88 -2.34 7.94
C ALA A 251 -3.25 -0.87 7.67
N ALA A 252 -4.33 -0.63 6.92
CA ALA A 252 -4.81 0.71 6.63
C ALA A 252 -5.18 1.48 7.91
N LEU A 253 -5.83 0.84 8.88
CA LEU A 253 -6.19 1.46 10.15
C LEU A 253 -4.93 1.79 10.99
N ALA A 254 -3.95 0.89 11.05
CA ALA A 254 -2.68 1.13 11.75
C ALA A 254 -1.91 2.33 11.16
N PHE A 255 -1.84 2.41 9.82
CA PHE A 255 -1.23 3.56 9.13
C PHE A 255 -2.01 4.85 9.41
N SER A 256 -3.35 4.78 9.34
CA SER A 256 -4.22 5.92 9.58
C SER A 256 -4.11 6.45 11.01
N GLU A 257 -4.02 5.58 12.02
CA GLU A 257 -3.80 5.98 13.42
C GLU A 257 -2.50 6.79 13.54
N SER A 258 -1.40 6.25 12.99
CA SER A 258 -0.09 6.91 13.02
C SER A 258 -0.08 8.24 12.26
N VAL A 259 -0.69 8.30 11.08
CA VAL A 259 -0.81 9.53 10.27
C VAL A 259 -1.70 10.56 10.98
N SER A 260 -2.78 10.14 11.64
CA SER A 260 -3.66 11.05 12.40
C SER A 260 -2.96 11.69 13.61
N ASN A 261 -2.02 10.97 14.23
CA ASN A 261 -1.17 11.52 15.28
C ASN A 261 -0.27 12.64 14.73
N LEU A 262 0.28 12.47 13.52
CA LEU A 262 1.03 13.52 12.84
C LEU A 262 0.15 14.70 12.43
N CYS A 263 -1.10 14.47 12.04
CA CYS A 263 -2.08 15.53 11.77
C CYS A 263 -2.28 16.40 13.03
N THR A 264 -2.37 15.77 14.21
CA THR A 264 -2.47 16.49 15.49
C THR A 264 -1.16 17.21 15.86
N ASP A 265 0.00 16.58 15.69
CA ASP A 265 1.30 17.19 16.00
C ASP A 265 1.56 18.43 15.15
N CYS A 266 1.35 18.35 13.83
CA CYS A 266 1.63 19.47 12.94
C CYS A 266 0.67 20.67 13.16
N SER A 267 -0.56 20.43 13.63
CA SER A 267 -1.47 21.49 14.06
C SER A 267 -1.01 22.18 15.37
N SER A 268 -0.21 21.50 16.19
CA SER A 268 0.31 22.02 17.46
C SER A 268 1.63 22.79 17.28
N ASP A 269 2.58 22.20 16.53
CA ASP A 269 3.84 22.83 16.20
C ASP A 269 3.89 23.17 14.70
N VAL A 270 3.43 24.37 14.39
CA VAL A 270 3.22 24.94 13.04
C VAL A 270 4.55 25.22 12.33
N LYS A 271 5.27 24.15 11.96
CA LYS A 271 6.61 24.24 11.34
C LYS A 271 6.96 23.18 10.29
N TYR A 272 6.29 22.03 10.28
CA TYR A 272 6.68 20.89 9.45
C TYR A 272 5.58 20.45 8.48
N TRP A 273 6.04 20.03 7.31
CA TRP A 273 5.29 19.17 6.40
C TRP A 273 5.68 17.72 6.62
N HIS A 274 4.75 16.90 7.07
CA HIS A 274 4.96 15.46 7.26
C HIS A 274 4.68 14.73 5.95
N ILE A 275 5.68 14.01 5.44
CA ILE A 275 5.62 13.25 4.20
C ILE A 275 5.48 11.78 4.58
N CYS A 276 4.28 11.25 4.40
CA CYS A 276 3.85 9.92 4.82
C CYS A 276 3.84 9.00 3.61
N LYS A 277 4.93 8.26 3.40
CA LYS A 277 4.99 7.23 2.35
C LYS A 277 4.29 5.96 2.85
N VAL A 278 3.26 5.50 2.16
CA VAL A 278 2.47 4.32 2.54
C VAL A 278 2.74 3.19 1.54
N MET A 279 2.94 1.97 2.03
CA MET A 279 3.03 0.78 1.18
C MET A 279 1.76 0.63 0.31
N GLY A 280 1.91 0.05 -0.87
CA GLY A 280 0.84 -0.03 -1.85
C GLY A 280 1.46 -0.15 -3.23
N ARG A 281 2.10 -1.29 -3.46
CA ARG A 281 3.07 -1.52 -4.54
C ARG A 281 2.63 -0.94 -5.89
N VAL A 282 1.67 -1.59 -6.53
CA VAL A 282 1.14 -1.24 -7.86
C VAL A 282 -0.24 -0.57 -7.78
N ALA A 283 -0.75 -0.34 -6.57
CA ALA A 283 -2.12 0.11 -6.34
C ALA A 283 -2.19 1.05 -5.13
N SER A 284 -3.03 2.07 -5.21
CA SER A 284 -3.13 3.11 -4.17
C SER A 284 -4.21 2.85 -3.12
N HIS A 285 -4.73 1.63 -2.98
CA HIS A 285 -5.86 1.33 -2.07
C HIS A 285 -5.57 1.75 -0.62
N LEU A 286 -4.36 1.48 -0.11
CA LEU A 286 -3.95 1.87 1.23
C LEU A 286 -3.86 3.40 1.40
N ALA A 287 -3.37 4.10 0.37
CA ALA A 287 -3.33 5.57 0.37
C ALA A 287 -4.74 6.17 0.35
N LEU A 288 -5.65 5.59 -0.45
CA LEU A 288 -7.05 5.99 -0.52
C LEU A 288 -7.77 5.80 0.82
N GLU A 289 -7.65 4.62 1.44
CA GLU A 289 -8.24 4.37 2.77
C GLU A 289 -7.65 5.32 3.81
N THR A 290 -6.33 5.53 3.81
CA THR A 290 -5.67 6.47 4.73
C THR A 290 -6.19 7.90 4.55
N ALA A 291 -6.45 8.34 3.32
CA ALA A 291 -7.03 9.66 3.05
C ALA A 291 -8.44 9.79 3.67
N LEU A 292 -9.31 8.81 3.43
CA LEU A 292 -10.67 8.77 4.00
C LEU A 292 -10.65 8.69 5.53
N GLN A 293 -9.65 8.04 6.12
CA GLN A 293 -9.53 7.86 7.57
C GLN A 293 -8.98 9.08 8.30
N THR A 294 -8.12 9.88 7.66
CA THR A 294 -7.34 10.94 8.32
C THR A 294 -7.65 12.35 7.82
N HIS A 295 -8.17 12.47 6.61
CA HIS A 295 -8.31 13.74 5.88
C HIS A 295 -6.98 14.51 5.79
N ALA A 296 -5.88 13.80 5.50
CA ALA A 296 -4.59 14.41 5.21
C ALA A 296 -4.72 15.53 4.17
N ASN A 297 -3.88 16.57 4.26
CA ASN A 297 -4.06 17.77 3.43
C ASN A 297 -3.84 17.51 1.95
N LEU A 298 -2.99 16.56 1.61
CA LEU A 298 -2.78 16.12 0.24
C LEU A 298 -2.53 14.63 0.24
N THR A 299 -3.31 13.88 -0.52
CA THR A 299 -3.03 12.46 -0.78
C THR A 299 -2.92 12.28 -2.28
N LEU A 300 -1.84 11.60 -2.70
CA LEU A 300 -1.65 11.21 -4.09
C LEU A 300 -2.27 9.82 -4.31
N ILE A 301 -2.99 9.66 -5.40
CA ILE A 301 -3.51 8.37 -5.88
C ILE A 301 -2.88 8.13 -7.24
N GLY A 302 -2.08 7.08 -7.36
CA GLY A 302 -1.34 6.77 -8.58
C GLY A 302 -2.23 6.69 -9.82
N GLU A 303 -3.37 6.02 -9.69
CA GLU A 303 -4.34 5.80 -10.75
C GLU A 303 -4.93 7.13 -11.28
N ASP A 304 -5.22 8.10 -10.41
CA ASP A 304 -5.63 9.48 -10.80
C ASP A 304 -4.51 10.25 -11.52
N LEU A 305 -3.24 9.95 -11.22
CA LEU A 305 -2.10 10.56 -11.90
C LEU A 305 -1.88 9.96 -13.30
N ALA A 306 -2.13 8.66 -13.47
CA ALA A 306 -1.99 8.01 -14.78
C ALA A 306 -3.02 8.55 -15.79
N ASP A 307 -4.25 8.80 -15.33
CA ASP A 307 -5.34 9.34 -16.16
C ASP A 307 -5.31 10.88 -16.31
N TYR A 308 -4.30 11.55 -15.76
CA TYR A 308 -4.18 13.00 -15.81
C TYR A 308 -4.04 13.52 -17.25
N VAL A 309 -4.78 14.58 -17.59
CA VAL A 309 -4.67 15.28 -18.88
C VAL A 309 -4.47 16.78 -18.65
N ASP A 310 -3.40 17.33 -19.21
CA ASP A 310 -3.09 18.76 -19.16
C ASP A 310 -3.90 19.53 -20.21
N GLN A 311 -5.13 19.90 -19.85
CA GLN A 311 -6.05 20.60 -20.76
C GLN A 311 -5.52 21.97 -21.19
N GLU A 312 -4.82 22.70 -20.33
CA GLU A 312 -4.23 23.99 -20.72
C GLU A 312 -3.19 23.83 -21.82
N ARG A 313 -2.37 22.76 -21.79
CA ARG A 313 -1.44 22.47 -22.88
C ARG A 313 -2.13 22.06 -24.17
N ILE A 314 -3.24 21.32 -24.07
CA ILE A 314 -4.07 20.97 -25.23
C ILE A 314 -4.65 22.24 -25.85
N ASP A 315 -5.24 23.13 -25.04
CA ASP A 315 -5.83 24.38 -25.49
C ASP A 315 -4.79 25.36 -26.09
N ASN A 316 -3.55 25.36 -25.56
CA ASN A 316 -2.45 26.18 -26.06
C ASN A 316 -1.74 25.60 -27.30
N ALA A 317 -1.94 24.31 -27.60
CA ALA A 317 -1.44 23.71 -28.82
C ALA A 317 -2.34 24.17 -29.99
N ASN A 318 -1.79 25.01 -30.88
CA ASN A 318 -2.51 25.40 -32.10
C ASN A 318 -2.96 24.16 -32.88
N ASP A 319 -4.10 24.23 -33.59
CA ASP A 319 -4.79 23.19 -34.39
C ASP A 319 -3.92 22.34 -35.38
N VAL A 320 -2.61 22.59 -35.45
CA VAL A 320 -1.67 22.00 -36.41
C VAL A 320 -0.92 20.79 -35.85
N SER A 321 -0.88 20.57 -34.53
CA SER A 321 -0.22 19.38 -33.94
C SER A 321 -0.79 18.97 -32.58
N VAL A 322 -1.11 17.69 -32.41
CA VAL A 322 -1.47 17.10 -31.11
C VAL A 322 -0.21 16.95 -30.25
N ASP A 323 -0.18 17.62 -29.09
CA ASP A 323 0.86 17.42 -28.10
C ASP A 323 0.58 16.14 -27.28
N TYR A 324 1.08 15.00 -27.76
CA TYR A 324 0.95 13.73 -27.04
C TYR A 324 1.59 13.73 -25.64
N SER A 325 2.46 14.70 -25.33
CA SER A 325 3.04 14.85 -23.99
C SER A 325 2.16 15.66 -23.00
N ALA A 326 0.96 16.07 -23.43
CA ALA A 326 -0.10 16.59 -22.56
C ALA A 326 -0.89 15.47 -21.86
N TYR A 327 -0.75 14.22 -22.31
CA TYR A 327 -1.43 13.06 -21.73
C TYR A 327 -0.52 12.35 -20.71
N GLY A 328 -1.07 12.14 -19.53
CA GLY A 328 -0.45 11.54 -18.35
C GLY A 328 0.46 12.49 -17.57
N MET A 329 0.66 12.15 -16.30
CA MET A 329 1.43 12.96 -15.37
C MET A 329 2.94 12.89 -15.66
N THR A 330 3.61 14.04 -15.61
CA THR A 330 5.09 14.15 -15.62
C THR A 330 5.60 14.41 -14.22
N LEU A 331 6.87 14.08 -13.95
CA LEU A 331 7.45 14.31 -12.63
C LEU A 331 7.48 15.81 -12.27
N ARG A 332 7.70 16.67 -13.27
CA ARG A 332 7.65 18.13 -13.14
C ARG A 332 6.24 18.65 -12.86
N HIS A 333 5.21 18.08 -13.47
CA HIS A 333 3.84 18.52 -13.22
C HIS A 333 3.38 18.08 -11.83
N LEU A 334 3.71 16.85 -11.42
CA LEU A 334 3.41 16.37 -10.07
C LEU A 334 4.04 17.26 -8.99
N SER A 335 5.30 17.66 -9.15
CA SER A 335 5.96 18.56 -8.18
C SER A 335 5.28 19.93 -8.12
N ARG A 336 4.73 20.44 -9.23
CA ARG A 336 3.95 21.69 -9.25
C ARG A 336 2.66 21.57 -8.48
N VAL A 337 1.88 20.50 -8.66
CA VAL A 337 0.63 20.25 -7.91
C VAL A 337 0.88 20.28 -6.40
N VAL A 338 1.96 19.63 -5.95
CA VAL A 338 2.38 19.65 -4.54
C VAL A 338 2.80 21.06 -4.10
N CYS A 339 3.57 21.78 -4.92
CA CYS A 339 3.98 23.15 -4.61
C CYS A 339 2.80 24.11 -4.50
N ASP A 340 1.84 24.04 -5.42
CA ASP A 340 0.68 24.91 -5.45
C ASP A 340 -0.20 24.69 -4.22
N SER A 341 -0.32 23.42 -3.77
CA SER A 341 -0.97 23.06 -2.50
C SER A 341 -0.27 23.70 -1.29
N ILE A 342 1.07 23.62 -1.24
CA ILE A 342 1.89 24.21 -0.17
C ILE A 342 1.78 25.74 -0.16
N VAL A 343 1.89 26.36 -1.34
CA VAL A 343 1.82 27.83 -1.52
C VAL A 343 0.45 28.35 -1.13
N SER A 344 -0.62 27.67 -1.53
CA SER A 344 -2.00 28.06 -1.22
C SER A 344 -2.26 28.04 0.29
N ARG A 345 -1.78 27.00 0.99
CA ARG A 345 -1.86 26.95 2.46
C ARG A 345 -0.96 27.98 3.13
N ALA A 346 0.27 28.20 2.63
CA ALA A 346 1.16 29.21 3.18
C ALA A 346 0.55 30.62 3.08
N ALA A 347 -0.18 30.91 2.00
CA ALA A 347 -0.85 32.20 1.78
C ALA A 347 -1.91 32.54 2.85
N ILE A 348 -2.47 31.53 3.53
CA ILE A 348 -3.39 31.70 4.67
C ILE A 348 -2.71 31.44 6.02
N GLY A 349 -1.37 31.49 6.07
CA GLY A 349 -0.60 31.33 7.30
C GLY A 349 -0.33 29.87 7.71
N LYS A 350 -0.74 28.89 6.92
CA LYS A 350 -0.53 27.45 7.18
C LYS A 350 0.65 26.91 6.37
N ASN A 351 1.86 27.01 6.90
CA ASN A 351 3.04 26.42 6.27
C ASN A 351 3.49 25.14 6.97
N TYR A 352 2.53 24.24 7.11
CA TYR A 352 2.62 22.93 7.70
C TYR A 352 1.49 22.07 7.14
N GLY A 353 1.58 20.77 7.32
CA GLY A 353 0.53 19.85 6.92
C GLY A 353 1.04 18.43 6.77
N VAL A 354 0.17 17.57 6.27
CA VAL A 354 0.47 16.15 6.05
C VAL A 354 0.20 15.80 4.59
N ILE A 355 1.17 15.15 3.95
CA ILE A 355 1.08 14.63 2.60
C ILE A 355 1.20 13.11 2.66
N VAL A 356 0.24 12.38 2.09
CA VAL A 356 0.27 10.92 1.94
C VAL A 356 0.64 10.58 0.50
N ILE A 357 1.64 9.71 0.35
CA ILE A 357 2.19 9.31 -0.95
C ILE A 357 2.24 7.77 -1.02
N PRO A 358 1.64 7.12 -2.02
CA PRO A 358 1.81 5.68 -2.21
C PRO A 358 3.26 5.41 -2.63
N GLU A 359 3.86 4.35 -2.10
CA GLU A 359 5.25 3.95 -2.37
C GLU A 359 5.55 3.86 -3.87
N GLY A 360 4.62 3.29 -4.64
CA GLY A 360 4.67 3.14 -6.08
C GLY A 360 4.22 4.36 -6.89
N VAL A 361 4.06 5.56 -6.31
CA VAL A 361 3.51 6.74 -7.05
C VAL A 361 4.28 7.05 -8.36
N LEU A 362 5.59 6.74 -8.40
CA LEU A 362 6.42 6.96 -9.60
C LEU A 362 6.13 5.95 -10.71
N GLU A 363 5.54 4.79 -10.39
CA GLU A 363 5.07 3.83 -11.39
C GLU A 363 3.93 4.39 -12.24
N PHE A 364 3.22 5.42 -11.77
CA PHE A 364 2.12 6.05 -12.50
C PHE A 364 2.56 7.31 -13.28
N ILE A 365 3.86 7.57 -13.33
CA ILE A 365 4.44 8.68 -14.09
C ILE A 365 4.92 8.15 -15.44
N ASN A 366 4.33 8.63 -16.53
CA ASN A 366 4.57 8.13 -17.89
C ASN A 366 6.05 8.08 -18.26
N GLU A 367 6.82 9.13 -17.93
CA GLU A 367 8.25 9.21 -18.21
C GLU A 367 9.03 8.08 -17.51
N ILE A 368 8.65 7.78 -16.27
CA ILE A 368 9.30 6.74 -15.45
C ILE A 368 8.92 5.35 -15.94
N GLN A 369 7.65 5.10 -16.29
CA GLN A 369 7.22 3.84 -16.89
C GLN A 369 8.01 3.51 -18.15
N VAL A 370 8.14 4.50 -19.05
CA VAL A 370 8.91 4.36 -20.29
C VAL A 370 10.37 4.04 -19.99
N PHE A 371 10.98 4.67 -18.98
CA PHE A 371 12.34 4.32 -18.56
C PHE A 371 12.43 2.91 -18.00
N ILE A 372 11.51 2.50 -17.12
CA ILE A 372 11.50 1.15 -16.53
C ILE A 372 11.42 0.10 -17.64
N ILE A 373 10.52 0.27 -18.61
CA ILE A 373 10.34 -0.65 -19.75
C ILE A 373 11.63 -0.70 -20.58
N LYS A 374 12.14 0.45 -21.04
CA LYS A 374 13.34 0.52 -21.88
C LYS A 374 14.56 -0.10 -21.19
N LEU A 375 14.78 0.24 -19.93
CA LEU A 375 15.90 -0.26 -19.14
C LEU A 375 15.76 -1.77 -18.89
N ASN A 376 14.55 -2.27 -18.60
CA ASN A 376 14.29 -3.70 -18.48
C ASN A 376 14.65 -4.45 -19.77
N THR A 377 14.22 -3.94 -20.92
CA THR A 377 14.52 -4.55 -22.22
C THR A 377 16.03 -4.56 -22.48
N ILE A 378 16.73 -3.46 -22.20
CA ILE A 378 18.19 -3.34 -22.38
C ILE A 378 18.93 -4.34 -21.48
N ILE A 379 18.59 -4.41 -20.19
CA ILE A 379 19.22 -5.32 -19.23
C ILE A 379 18.94 -6.79 -19.62
N ALA A 380 17.69 -7.12 -19.96
CA ALA A 380 17.32 -8.46 -20.38
C ALA A 380 18.05 -8.89 -21.68
N GLN A 381 18.16 -7.99 -22.65
CA GLN A 381 18.89 -8.24 -23.89
C GLN A 381 20.39 -8.43 -23.64
N TYR A 382 21.00 -7.62 -22.76
CA TYR A 382 22.40 -7.78 -22.38
C TYR A 382 22.63 -9.17 -21.76
N ASN A 383 21.82 -9.54 -20.77
CA ASN A 383 21.92 -10.81 -20.04
C ASN A 383 21.71 -12.03 -20.95
N LYS A 384 20.98 -11.88 -22.06
CA LYS A 384 20.78 -12.94 -23.05
C LYS A 384 21.94 -13.09 -24.03
N THR A 385 22.69 -12.01 -24.27
CA THR A 385 23.72 -11.94 -25.33
C THR A 385 25.14 -12.04 -24.80
N HIS A 386 25.35 -11.93 -23.48
CA HIS A 386 26.65 -11.94 -22.83
C HIS A 386 26.75 -13.09 -21.82
N ASP A 387 27.97 -13.61 -21.62
CA ASP A 387 28.24 -14.69 -20.66
C ASP A 387 28.14 -14.24 -19.19
N LYS A 388 28.26 -12.93 -18.94
CA LYS A 388 28.09 -12.32 -17.62
C LYS A 388 26.85 -11.44 -17.63
N ASP A 389 26.14 -11.42 -16.50
CA ASP A 389 25.01 -10.52 -16.33
C ASP A 389 25.45 -9.05 -16.31
N PHE A 390 24.49 -8.17 -16.58
CA PHE A 390 24.65 -6.72 -16.70
C PHE A 390 25.18 -6.09 -15.41
N HIS A 391 24.71 -6.54 -14.25
CA HIS A 391 25.06 -5.93 -12.96
C HIS A 391 26.45 -6.35 -12.49
N THR A 392 26.86 -7.58 -12.78
CA THR A 392 28.25 -8.05 -12.60
C THR A 392 29.21 -7.38 -13.56
N SER A 393 28.76 -7.09 -14.79
CA SER A 393 29.57 -6.40 -15.81
C SER A 393 29.75 -4.91 -15.52
N TYR A 394 28.73 -4.27 -14.94
CA TYR A 394 28.69 -2.83 -14.65
C TYR A 394 28.27 -2.59 -13.20
N PRO A 395 29.19 -2.76 -12.24
CA PRO A 395 28.85 -2.64 -10.82
C PRO A 395 28.60 -1.19 -10.38
N LEU A 396 29.23 -0.20 -11.01
CA LEU A 396 29.11 1.21 -10.66
C LEU A 396 28.08 1.92 -11.55
N LEU A 397 27.35 2.89 -10.98
CA LEU A 397 26.39 3.72 -11.73
C LEU A 397 27.02 4.38 -12.97
N ASN A 398 28.22 4.94 -12.84
CA ASN A 398 28.91 5.61 -13.95
C ASN A 398 29.16 4.66 -15.13
N ASP A 399 29.46 3.39 -14.87
CA ASP A 399 29.71 2.39 -15.91
C ASP A 399 28.40 2.04 -16.64
N LYS A 400 27.31 1.90 -15.88
CA LYS A 400 25.96 1.69 -16.44
C LYS A 400 25.51 2.88 -17.29
N LEU A 401 25.74 4.11 -16.83
CA LEU A 401 25.43 5.33 -17.59
C LEU A 401 26.27 5.44 -18.86
N GLU A 402 27.56 5.11 -18.81
CA GLU A 402 28.41 5.12 -20.01
C GLU A 402 27.97 4.04 -21.00
N TYR A 403 27.48 2.88 -20.53
CA TYR A 403 26.87 1.88 -21.41
C TYR A 403 25.64 2.44 -22.14
N LEU A 404 24.72 3.10 -21.44
CA LEU A 404 23.56 3.76 -22.06
C LEU A 404 23.98 4.83 -23.08
N ARG A 405 24.97 5.66 -22.76
CA ARG A 405 25.53 6.65 -23.71
C ARG A 405 26.17 6.00 -24.94
N ARG A 406 26.80 4.82 -24.78
CA ARG A 406 27.33 4.04 -25.92
C ARG A 406 26.22 3.56 -26.84
N LEU A 407 25.06 3.15 -26.30
CA LEU A 407 23.90 2.80 -27.12
C LEU A 407 23.46 3.99 -27.98
N VAL A 408 23.43 5.21 -27.41
CA VAL A 408 23.12 6.44 -28.17
C VAL A 408 24.15 6.71 -29.26
N ARG A 409 25.45 6.52 -28.97
CA ARG A 409 26.54 6.76 -29.93
C ARG A 409 26.59 5.71 -31.06
N GLY A 410 26.24 4.46 -30.77
CA GLY A 410 26.23 3.35 -31.73
C GLY A 410 25.16 3.47 -32.83
N LEU A 411 24.09 4.23 -32.57
CA LEU A 411 22.98 4.46 -33.51
C LEU A 411 23.35 5.30 -34.75
N ARG A 412 24.57 5.85 -34.81
CA ARG A 412 25.03 6.58 -36.01
C ARG A 412 25.42 5.68 -37.18
N GLN A 413 25.42 4.34 -37.02
CA GLN A 413 25.82 3.39 -38.07
C GLN A 413 24.69 2.49 -38.60
N ASP A 414 23.57 2.33 -37.89
CA ASP A 414 22.43 1.51 -38.32
C ASP A 414 21.12 2.31 -38.24
N THR A 415 20.34 2.30 -39.32
CA THR A 415 19.03 2.99 -39.46
C THR A 415 17.89 2.41 -38.59
N SER A 416 18.20 1.65 -37.54
CA SER A 416 17.20 1.09 -36.61
C SER A 416 17.00 2.04 -35.42
N PHE A 417 15.74 2.34 -35.07
CA PHE A 417 15.40 3.08 -33.85
C PHE A 417 15.91 2.32 -32.61
N GLY A 418 16.97 2.82 -31.97
CA GLY A 418 17.50 2.22 -30.75
C GLY A 418 16.53 2.36 -29.59
N ILE A 419 16.50 1.35 -28.71
CA ILE A 419 15.65 1.31 -27.52
C ILE A 419 15.91 2.53 -26.60
N TRP A 420 17.16 3.02 -26.54
CA TRP A 420 17.59 4.21 -25.81
C TRP A 420 18.09 5.29 -26.77
N ASN A 421 17.51 6.50 -26.73
CA ASN A 421 17.87 7.60 -27.62
C ASN A 421 18.40 8.83 -26.87
N ALA A 422 18.79 9.88 -27.61
CA ALA A 422 19.38 11.10 -27.03
C ALA A 422 18.42 11.87 -26.11
N ARG A 423 17.10 11.84 -26.41
CA ARG A 423 16.08 12.48 -25.56
C ARG A 423 15.89 11.71 -24.26
N ASP A 424 15.91 10.38 -24.32
CA ASP A 424 15.87 9.54 -23.12
C ASP A 424 17.08 9.80 -22.23
N ASP A 425 18.28 9.93 -22.82
CA ASP A 425 19.51 10.23 -22.07
C ASP A 425 19.43 11.60 -21.39
N GLU A 426 18.97 12.64 -22.08
CA GLU A 426 18.78 13.99 -21.51
C GLU A 426 17.79 13.97 -20.33
N LEU A 427 16.59 13.41 -20.54
CA LEU A 427 15.56 13.33 -19.49
C LEU A 427 15.98 12.46 -18.31
N PHE A 428 16.71 11.37 -18.55
CA PHE A 428 17.23 10.52 -17.49
C PHE A 428 18.31 11.24 -16.68
N ASN A 429 19.16 12.05 -17.33
CA ASN A 429 20.20 12.85 -16.66
C ASN A 429 19.62 13.98 -15.77
N ASP A 430 18.39 14.43 -16.02
CA ASP A 430 17.70 15.41 -15.17
C ASP A 430 17.20 14.81 -13.84
N ILE A 431 17.19 13.48 -13.72
CA ILE A 431 16.77 12.77 -12.52
C ILE A 431 17.93 12.71 -11.50
N PRO A 432 17.66 12.83 -10.18
CA PRO A 432 18.71 12.67 -9.16
C PRO A 432 19.47 11.33 -9.29
N ALA A 433 20.80 11.38 -9.15
CA ALA A 433 21.69 10.22 -9.33
C ALA A 433 21.29 8.99 -8.50
N PHE A 434 20.85 9.18 -7.25
CA PHE A 434 20.39 8.06 -6.40
C PHE A 434 19.16 7.35 -6.98
N PHE A 435 18.29 8.07 -7.70
CA PHE A 435 17.11 7.49 -8.32
C PHE A 435 17.43 6.84 -9.68
N GLN A 436 18.37 7.41 -10.44
CA GLN A 436 18.94 6.73 -11.62
C GLN A 436 19.53 5.37 -11.24
N GLU A 437 20.29 5.32 -10.14
CA GLU A 437 20.83 4.08 -9.58
C GLU A 437 19.71 3.10 -9.24
N GLY A 438 18.68 3.56 -8.53
CA GLY A 438 17.46 2.79 -8.23
C GLY A 438 16.83 2.16 -9.48
N LEU A 439 16.60 2.94 -10.54
CA LEU A 439 16.01 2.47 -11.81
C LEU A 439 16.86 1.37 -12.49
N LEU A 440 18.18 1.41 -12.26
CA LEU A 440 19.18 0.47 -12.77
C LEU A 440 19.56 -0.64 -11.77
N MET A 441 18.79 -0.85 -10.69
CA MET A 441 18.96 -1.97 -9.75
C MET A 441 18.36 -3.27 -10.26
N GLU A 442 18.79 -4.40 -9.69
CA GLU A 442 18.20 -5.71 -9.97
C GLU A 442 16.72 -5.77 -9.58
N ARG A 443 15.94 -6.48 -10.40
CA ARG A 443 14.52 -6.75 -10.10
C ARG A 443 14.40 -7.86 -9.07
N ASP A 444 13.28 -7.90 -8.34
CA ASP A 444 13.04 -8.98 -7.37
C ASP A 444 12.91 -10.37 -8.05
N SER A 445 12.75 -11.43 -7.23
CA SER A 445 12.48 -12.78 -7.73
C SER A 445 11.27 -12.84 -8.68
N HIS A 446 10.33 -11.91 -8.52
CA HIS A 446 9.11 -11.78 -9.31
C HIS A 446 9.27 -10.94 -10.59
N GLY A 447 10.41 -10.28 -10.80
CA GLY A 447 10.68 -9.44 -11.97
C GLY A 447 10.18 -8.01 -11.82
N ASN A 448 9.67 -7.66 -10.64
CA ASN A 448 9.13 -6.35 -10.37
C ASN A 448 10.22 -5.38 -9.91
N PHE A 449 9.95 -4.10 -10.12
CA PHE A 449 10.75 -3.02 -9.54
C PHE A 449 10.51 -2.92 -8.02
N GLN A 450 11.57 -2.65 -7.25
CA GLN A 450 11.51 -2.61 -5.79
C GLN A 450 11.30 -1.18 -5.28
N PHE A 451 10.09 -0.64 -5.46
CA PHE A 451 9.76 0.73 -5.03
C PHE A 451 9.98 0.99 -3.54
N SER A 452 9.90 -0.04 -2.69
CA SER A 452 10.12 0.09 -1.24
C SER A 452 11.54 0.49 -0.89
N GLN A 453 12.49 0.16 -1.75
CA GLN A 453 13.90 0.56 -1.63
C GLN A 453 14.16 1.93 -2.27
N VAL A 454 13.22 2.43 -3.09
CA VAL A 454 13.33 3.75 -3.69
C VAL A 454 12.82 4.81 -2.73
N GLU A 455 13.64 5.84 -2.57
CA GLU A 455 13.31 7.03 -1.79
C GLU A 455 12.43 7.97 -2.62
N THR A 456 11.28 7.46 -3.08
CA THR A 456 10.29 8.16 -3.92
C THR A 456 9.91 9.51 -3.35
N ASP A 457 9.72 9.57 -2.04
CA ASP A 457 9.48 10.78 -1.27
C ASP A 457 10.62 11.79 -1.44
N LYS A 458 11.89 11.38 -1.38
CA LYS A 458 13.03 12.30 -1.56
C LYS A 458 13.13 12.82 -2.99
N VAL A 459 12.84 11.99 -3.99
CA VAL A 459 12.83 12.42 -5.41
C VAL A 459 11.80 13.53 -5.60
N LEU A 460 10.56 13.28 -5.20
CA LEU A 460 9.47 14.24 -5.36
C LEU A 460 9.72 15.49 -4.53
N MET A 461 10.10 15.34 -3.25
CA MET A 461 10.28 16.47 -2.35
C MET A 461 11.54 17.30 -2.66
N GLY A 462 12.54 16.72 -3.31
CA GLY A 462 13.67 17.46 -3.88
C GLY A 462 13.20 18.44 -4.96
N LEU A 463 12.44 17.95 -5.94
CA LEU A 463 11.89 18.79 -7.00
C LEU A 463 10.90 19.84 -6.48
N VAL A 464 10.09 19.49 -5.47
CA VAL A 464 9.21 20.44 -4.78
C VAL A 464 10.02 21.55 -4.12
N ARG A 465 11.12 21.22 -3.44
CA ARG A 465 11.98 22.21 -2.79
C ARG A 465 12.57 23.19 -3.81
N ASP A 466 13.16 22.67 -4.87
CA ASP A 466 13.78 23.50 -5.92
C ASP A 466 12.74 24.43 -6.56
N TYR A 467 11.53 23.93 -6.81
CA TYR A 467 10.47 24.75 -7.38
C TYR A 467 9.92 25.79 -6.39
N LEU A 468 9.75 25.46 -5.11
CA LEU A 468 9.37 26.42 -4.07
C LEU A 468 10.41 27.55 -3.93
N ASP A 469 11.70 27.25 -4.06
CA ASP A 469 12.75 28.27 -4.03
C ASP A 469 12.65 29.20 -5.25
N ILE A 470 12.40 28.68 -6.45
CA ILE A 470 12.11 29.50 -7.64
C ILE A 470 10.86 30.38 -7.42
N LEU A 471 9.79 29.83 -6.83
CA LEU A 471 8.58 30.60 -6.54
C LEU A 471 8.81 31.67 -5.49
N LYS A 472 9.70 31.44 -4.53
CA LYS A 472 10.11 32.40 -3.52
C LYS A 472 10.91 33.55 -4.13
N GLU A 473 11.86 33.26 -5.01
CA GLU A 473 12.62 34.28 -5.76
C GLU A 473 11.72 35.14 -6.65
N LYS A 474 10.66 34.55 -7.20
CA LYS A 474 9.62 35.25 -7.98
C LYS A 474 8.59 36.00 -7.11
N GLY A 475 8.72 35.96 -5.78
CA GLY A 475 7.78 36.60 -4.86
C GLY A 475 6.37 35.99 -4.87
N LYS A 476 6.21 34.74 -5.30
CA LYS A 476 4.94 34.01 -5.29
C LYS A 476 4.73 33.23 -3.99
N TYR A 477 5.76 32.51 -3.53
CA TYR A 477 5.69 31.74 -2.29
C TYR A 477 5.90 32.63 -1.06
N ARG A 478 4.80 32.95 -0.36
CA ARG A 478 4.74 33.94 0.72
C ARG A 478 3.84 33.45 1.84
N MET A 479 4.20 33.79 3.07
CA MET A 479 3.36 33.51 4.25
C MET A 479 2.31 34.60 4.45
N GLY A 480 1.06 34.18 4.60
CA GLY A 480 -0.04 35.02 5.03
C GLY A 480 0.17 35.55 6.45
N ILE A 481 0.10 36.87 6.60
CA ILE A 481 0.19 37.53 7.91
C ILE A 481 -1.23 37.84 8.40
N HIS A 482 -1.61 37.27 9.54
CA HIS A 482 -2.89 37.55 10.17
C HIS A 482 -3.06 39.07 10.43
N ARG A 483 -4.07 39.70 9.85
CA ARG A 483 -4.26 41.16 9.88
C ARG A 483 -4.32 41.74 11.31
N PRO A 484 -5.05 41.14 12.27
CA PRO A 484 -5.00 41.55 13.67
C PRO A 484 -3.60 41.49 14.29
N TYR A 485 -2.79 40.50 13.92
CA TYR A 485 -1.41 40.39 14.42
C TYR A 485 -0.55 41.54 13.89
N PHE A 486 -0.63 41.83 12.58
CA PHE A 486 0.06 42.97 11.98
C PHE A 486 -0.32 44.29 12.68
N LYS A 487 -1.63 44.58 12.80
CA LYS A 487 -2.12 45.80 13.46
C LYS A 487 -1.63 45.91 14.91
N LYS A 488 -1.60 44.80 15.66
CA LYS A 488 -1.07 44.76 17.03
C LYS A 488 0.41 45.12 17.09
N ILE A 489 1.24 44.53 16.23
CA ILE A 489 2.69 44.78 16.22
C ILE A 489 3.00 46.21 15.79
N MET A 490 2.28 46.77 14.81
CA MET A 490 2.47 48.16 14.38
C MET A 490 2.11 49.15 15.50
N LYS A 491 0.96 48.97 16.17
CA LYS A 491 0.55 49.81 17.32
C LYS A 491 1.55 49.76 18.48
N GLN A 492 2.09 48.57 18.80
CA GLN A 492 3.11 48.41 19.84
C GLN A 492 4.42 49.13 19.53
N ALA A 493 4.70 49.38 18.25
CA ALA A 493 5.88 50.09 17.79
C ALA A 493 5.57 51.55 17.40
N GLU A 494 4.40 52.08 17.80
CA GLU A 494 3.96 53.46 17.55
C GLU A 494 3.85 53.82 16.05
N PHE A 495 3.65 52.83 15.18
CA PHE A 495 3.37 53.04 13.76
C PHE A 495 1.87 52.95 13.47
N ASP A 496 1.41 53.81 12.55
CA ASP A 496 0.07 53.71 11.98
C ASP A 496 -0.01 52.54 10.97
N PRO A 497 -0.82 51.49 11.23
CA PRO A 497 -0.94 50.36 10.33
C PRO A 497 -1.45 50.74 8.94
N ASP A 498 -2.27 51.79 8.81
CA ASP A 498 -2.88 52.18 7.53
C ASP A 498 -1.93 53.00 6.65
N THR A 499 -0.87 53.56 7.24
CA THR A 499 0.26 54.15 6.49
C THR A 499 1.24 53.07 6.00
N ILE A 500 1.53 52.06 6.82
CA ILE A 500 2.53 51.02 6.52
C ILE A 500 1.96 49.89 5.63
N GLY A 501 0.70 49.50 5.88
CA GLY A 501 0.04 48.35 5.27
C GLY A 501 0.01 48.38 3.74
N PRO A 502 -0.47 49.45 3.09
CA PRO A 502 -0.56 49.55 1.63
C PRO A 502 0.78 49.45 0.90
N VAL A 503 1.88 49.81 1.56
CA VAL A 503 3.24 49.71 0.98
C VAL A 503 3.79 48.30 1.12
N MET A 504 3.43 47.58 2.18
CA MET A 504 3.97 46.27 2.50
C MET A 504 3.20 45.11 1.87
N PHE A 505 1.87 45.25 1.71
CA PHE A 505 0.98 44.16 1.33
C PHE A 505 0.16 44.50 0.09
N GLU A 506 0.10 43.57 -0.88
CA GLU A 506 -0.64 43.77 -2.15
C GLU A 506 -2.17 43.72 -1.99
N ASN A 507 -2.65 43.12 -0.89
CA ASN A 507 -4.06 42.89 -0.63
C ASN A 507 -4.56 43.64 0.61
N TYR A 508 -3.85 44.69 1.06
CA TYR A 508 -4.21 45.44 2.27
C TYR A 508 -5.61 46.06 2.17
N ASP A 509 -5.99 46.59 1.01
CA ASP A 509 -7.27 47.27 0.81
C ASP A 509 -8.46 46.30 0.71
N LYS A 510 -8.20 45.00 0.60
CA LYS A 510 -9.26 43.97 0.58
C LYS A 510 -9.69 43.62 2.01
N ASP A 511 -10.95 43.22 2.16
CA ASP A 511 -11.44 42.67 3.43
C ASP A 511 -11.04 41.20 3.57
N VAL A 512 -9.77 40.98 3.91
CA VAL A 512 -9.16 39.65 4.04
C VAL A 512 -8.50 39.46 5.41
N THR A 513 -8.56 38.23 5.90
CA THR A 513 -7.96 37.83 7.19
C THR A 513 -6.44 37.79 7.14
N PHE A 514 -5.87 37.35 6.01
CA PHE A 514 -4.43 37.17 5.81
C PHE A 514 -3.89 38.13 4.75
N LEU A 515 -2.86 38.88 5.13
CA LEU A 515 -2.16 39.84 4.28
C LEU A 515 -0.97 39.17 3.59
N LEU A 516 -0.82 39.39 2.29
CA LEU A 516 0.28 38.87 1.48
C LEU A 516 1.24 40.00 1.13
N THR A 517 2.52 39.81 1.46
CA THR A 517 3.56 40.79 1.15
C THR A 517 3.62 41.04 -0.35
N ASP A 518 3.80 42.29 -0.78
CA ASP A 518 3.90 42.62 -2.21
C ASP A 518 4.96 41.74 -2.92
N LYS A 519 4.60 41.21 -4.10
CA LYS A 519 5.43 40.27 -4.86
C LYS A 519 6.82 40.81 -5.24
N HIS A 520 7.02 42.13 -5.27
CA HIS A 520 8.31 42.75 -5.56
C HIS A 520 9.20 42.85 -4.32
N ILE A 521 8.66 42.63 -3.11
CA ILE A 521 9.38 42.64 -1.85
C ILE A 521 9.86 41.21 -1.52
N ILE A 522 10.99 40.84 -2.13
CA ILE A 522 11.61 39.49 -2.00
C ILE A 522 12.82 39.44 -1.05
N SER A 523 13.28 40.61 -0.59
CA SER A 523 14.40 40.76 0.34
C SER A 523 14.22 41.96 1.27
N ILE A 524 15.03 42.04 2.33
CA ILE A 524 15.13 43.25 3.16
C ILE A 524 15.55 44.46 2.31
N LYS A 525 16.40 44.28 1.30
CA LYS A 525 16.85 45.37 0.41
C LYS A 525 15.68 45.95 -0.40
N THR A 526 14.85 45.09 -0.98
CA THR A 526 13.65 45.52 -1.73
C THR A 526 12.59 46.12 -0.83
N LEU A 527 12.46 45.63 0.41
CA LEU A 527 11.60 46.22 1.44
C LEU A 527 12.05 47.66 1.78
N THR A 528 13.35 47.86 2.05
CA THR A 528 13.91 49.19 2.28
C THR A 528 13.62 50.12 1.11
N GLN A 529 13.81 49.64 -0.13
CA GLN A 529 13.56 50.45 -1.33
C GLN A 529 12.08 50.85 -1.47
N ALA A 530 11.16 49.93 -1.21
CA ALA A 530 9.72 50.22 -1.24
C ALA A 530 9.33 51.32 -0.24
N PHE A 531 9.88 51.26 0.97
CA PHE A 531 9.61 52.24 2.02
C PHE A 531 10.29 53.60 1.77
N VAL A 532 11.48 53.61 1.17
CA VAL A 532 12.13 54.85 0.70
C VAL A 532 11.32 55.50 -0.41
N ASN A 533 10.83 54.72 -1.38
CA ASN A 533 10.00 55.23 -2.48
C ASN A 533 8.67 55.81 -1.97
N ALA A 534 8.09 55.19 -0.94
CA ALA A 534 6.89 55.68 -0.27
C ALA A 534 7.16 56.85 0.71
N LYS A 535 8.41 57.32 0.84
CA LYS A 535 8.83 58.39 1.77
C LYS A 535 8.51 58.08 3.24
N ILE A 536 8.47 56.80 3.61
CA ILE A 536 8.26 56.35 5.00
C ILE A 536 9.58 56.37 5.77
N ILE A 537 10.70 56.07 5.10
CA ILE A 537 12.05 56.12 5.68
C ILE A 537 13.02 56.86 4.76
N ASP A 538 14.06 57.46 5.33
CA ASP A 538 15.10 58.16 4.59
C ASP A 538 16.02 57.21 3.82
N LYS A 539 16.62 57.72 2.73
CA LYS A 539 17.60 56.96 1.93
C LYS A 539 18.82 56.61 2.78
N GLY A 540 19.08 55.32 2.97
CA GLY A 540 20.18 54.81 3.80
C GLY A 540 19.80 54.50 5.25
N ALA A 541 18.57 54.83 5.67
CA ALA A 541 18.03 54.40 6.96
C ALA A 541 17.74 52.88 6.96
N ARG A 542 17.83 52.27 8.15
CA ARG A 542 17.46 50.87 8.35
C ARG A 542 15.95 50.75 8.52
N VAL A 543 15.37 49.66 8.02
CA VAL A 543 13.96 49.33 8.25
C VAL A 543 13.73 49.15 9.76
N PRO A 544 12.67 49.75 10.35
CA PRO A 544 12.35 49.56 11.76
C PRO A 544 12.17 48.09 12.14
N ALA A 545 12.63 47.70 13.33
CA ALA A 545 12.65 46.31 13.78
C ALA A 545 11.26 45.64 13.78
N ALA A 546 10.20 46.41 14.02
CA ALA A 546 8.82 45.91 13.97
C ALA A 546 8.39 45.51 12.55
N ILE A 547 8.75 46.30 11.54
CA ILE A 547 8.46 46.00 10.12
C ILE A 547 9.34 44.84 9.65
N GLU A 548 10.62 44.83 10.02
CA GLU A 548 11.52 43.71 9.74
C GLU A 548 11.02 42.40 10.34
N LYS A 549 10.45 42.44 11.56
CA LYS A 549 9.83 41.27 12.22
C LYS A 549 8.64 40.73 11.43
N ILE A 550 7.76 41.61 10.91
CA ILE A 550 6.63 41.20 10.07
C ILE A 550 7.14 40.58 8.77
N TYR A 551 8.12 41.21 8.11
CA TYR A 551 8.70 40.68 6.89
C TYR A 551 9.37 39.31 7.12
N LYS A 552 10.15 39.15 8.18
CA LYS A 552 10.74 37.85 8.54
C LYS A 552 9.70 36.76 8.78
N LYS A 553 8.51 37.11 9.27
CA LYS A 553 7.37 36.19 9.42
C LYS A 553 6.66 35.93 8.09
N SER A 554 6.72 36.84 7.12
CA SER A 554 6.11 36.67 5.80
C SER A 554 6.96 35.82 4.84
N VAL A 555 8.23 35.59 5.18
CA VAL A 555 9.13 34.69 4.43
C VAL A 555 8.90 33.23 4.85
N PRO A 556 8.43 32.36 3.95
CA PRO A 556 8.20 30.95 4.28
C PRO A 556 9.52 30.20 4.49
N LYS A 557 9.44 29.18 5.35
CA LYS A 557 10.52 28.23 5.63
C LYS A 557 9.98 26.83 5.42
N PHE A 558 10.33 26.23 4.29
CA PHE A 558 9.90 24.88 3.99
C PHE A 558 10.76 23.88 4.76
N LYS A 559 10.13 23.05 5.60
CA LYS A 559 10.79 21.99 6.36
C LYS A 559 9.93 20.74 6.32
N THR A 560 10.56 19.59 6.12
CA THR A 560 9.87 18.31 5.97
C THR A 560 10.31 17.31 7.03
N GLN A 561 9.42 16.39 7.39
CA GLN A 561 9.72 15.18 8.14
C GLN A 561 9.17 13.99 7.36
N THR A 562 10.01 13.02 7.03
CA THR A 562 9.60 11.85 6.24
C THR A 562 9.30 10.68 7.15
N HIS A 563 8.22 9.98 6.85
CA HIS A 563 7.74 8.78 7.55
C HIS A 563 7.43 7.70 6.51
N PHE A 564 7.74 6.45 6.84
CA PHE A 564 7.41 5.30 5.99
C PHE A 564 6.54 4.32 6.77
N TYR A 565 5.34 4.11 6.25
CA TYR A 565 4.31 3.25 6.81
C TYR A 565 4.19 1.98 5.97
N GLY A 566 4.47 0.86 6.58
CA GLY A 566 4.56 -0.42 5.91
C GLY A 566 4.73 -1.59 6.86
N TYR A 567 5.97 -1.82 7.30
CA TYR A 567 6.32 -2.97 8.15
C TYR A 567 5.60 -2.95 9.51
N ASP A 568 5.36 -1.77 10.06
CA ASP A 568 4.59 -1.50 11.28
C ASP A 568 3.11 -1.93 11.18
N GLY A 569 2.50 -1.81 10.01
CA GLY A 569 1.12 -2.27 9.77
C GLY A 569 1.01 -3.77 9.51
N ARG A 570 2.01 -4.38 8.86
CA ARG A 570 2.01 -5.82 8.50
C ARG A 570 2.02 -6.76 9.72
N GLY A 571 2.64 -6.32 10.81
CA GLY A 571 2.76 -7.08 12.06
C GLY A 571 1.69 -6.77 13.09
N SER A 572 0.80 -5.82 12.82
CA SER A 572 -0.23 -5.38 13.78
C SER A 572 -1.22 -6.50 14.10
N ASP A 573 -1.78 -6.48 15.31
CA ASP A 573 -2.86 -7.39 15.66
C ASP A 573 -4.10 -7.12 14.81
N PRO A 574 -4.83 -8.14 14.31
CA PRO A 574 -5.97 -7.94 13.42
C PRO A 574 -7.10 -7.15 14.07
N THR A 575 -7.78 -6.31 13.29
CA THR A 575 -9.10 -5.75 13.65
C THR A 575 -10.12 -6.88 13.86
N ILE A 576 -11.24 -6.59 14.53
CA ILE A 576 -12.34 -7.57 14.66
C ILE A 576 -12.84 -8.05 13.28
N PHE A 577 -12.86 -7.15 12.29
CA PHE A 577 -13.20 -7.47 10.90
C PHE A 577 -12.22 -8.50 10.31
N ASP A 578 -10.91 -8.21 10.30
CA ASP A 578 -9.91 -9.13 9.72
C ASP A 578 -9.84 -10.43 10.50
N ALA A 579 -9.93 -10.40 11.82
CA ALA A 579 -9.94 -11.60 12.66
C ALA A 579 -11.15 -12.50 12.37
N THR A 580 -12.32 -11.90 12.18
CA THR A 580 -13.56 -12.59 11.79
C THR A 580 -13.48 -13.11 10.36
N TYR A 581 -13.02 -12.29 9.43
CA TYR A 581 -12.86 -12.67 8.02
C TYR A 581 -11.91 -13.86 7.88
N THR A 582 -10.73 -13.78 8.47
CA THR A 582 -9.69 -14.81 8.34
C THR A 582 -10.01 -16.12 9.05
N TYR A 583 -10.63 -16.06 10.22
CA TYR A 583 -11.10 -17.29 10.88
C TYR A 583 -12.13 -18.03 10.01
N ASN A 584 -13.09 -17.29 9.44
CA ASN A 584 -14.08 -17.88 8.53
C ASN A 584 -13.46 -18.32 7.19
N LEU A 585 -12.41 -17.66 6.70
CA LEU A 585 -11.62 -18.18 5.57
C LEU A 585 -11.00 -19.54 5.91
N GLY A 586 -10.46 -19.71 7.12
CA GLY A 586 -9.96 -21.02 7.59
C GLY A 586 -11.04 -22.11 7.60
N LEU A 587 -12.23 -21.80 8.10
CA LEU A 587 -13.40 -22.70 8.05
C LEU A 587 -13.80 -23.02 6.59
N THR A 588 -13.76 -22.02 5.72
CA THR A 588 -14.05 -22.13 4.27
C THR A 588 -13.06 -23.09 3.60
N VAL A 589 -11.76 -22.94 3.88
CA VAL A 589 -10.70 -23.81 3.37
C VAL A 589 -10.98 -25.26 3.75
N PHE A 590 -11.27 -25.54 5.02
CA PHE A 590 -11.58 -26.91 5.44
C PHE A 590 -12.81 -27.46 4.72
N SER A 591 -13.88 -26.66 4.59
CA SER A 591 -15.10 -27.07 3.88
C SER A 591 -14.83 -27.41 2.41
N LEU A 592 -13.99 -26.63 1.72
CA LEU A 592 -13.55 -26.92 0.35
C LEU A 592 -12.77 -28.24 0.28
N ILE A 593 -11.84 -28.45 1.21
CA ILE A 593 -11.05 -29.69 1.30
C ILE A 593 -11.97 -30.90 1.57
N ALA A 594 -12.84 -30.79 2.57
CA ALA A 594 -13.71 -31.88 3.03
C ALA A 594 -14.65 -32.40 1.93
N ASN A 595 -14.98 -31.56 0.95
CA ASN A 595 -15.86 -31.86 -0.17
C ASN A 595 -15.13 -32.07 -1.51
N GLY A 596 -13.81 -32.19 -1.52
CA GLY A 596 -13.04 -32.60 -2.69
C GLY A 596 -12.65 -31.49 -3.69
N ALA A 597 -12.77 -30.21 -3.32
CA ALA A 597 -12.39 -29.10 -4.19
C ALA A 597 -10.86 -28.95 -4.31
N THR A 598 -10.35 -28.55 -5.48
CA THR A 598 -8.93 -28.25 -5.73
C THR A 598 -8.81 -27.13 -6.76
N GLY A 599 -7.71 -26.37 -6.76
CA GLY A 599 -7.52 -25.23 -7.67
C GLY A 599 -8.49 -24.06 -7.40
N GLN A 600 -8.97 -23.96 -6.16
CA GLN A 600 -9.91 -22.95 -5.70
C GLN A 600 -9.22 -22.02 -4.70
N MET A 601 -9.58 -20.75 -4.70
CA MET A 601 -9.24 -19.76 -3.69
C MET A 601 -10.43 -19.57 -2.75
N ALA A 602 -10.23 -19.78 -1.46
CA ALA A 602 -11.25 -19.52 -0.45
C ALA A 602 -11.56 -18.03 -0.39
N ALA A 603 -12.84 -17.67 -0.39
CA ALA A 603 -13.30 -16.29 -0.28
C ALA A 603 -14.59 -16.21 0.54
N ILE A 604 -14.91 -15.00 1.00
CA ILE A 604 -16.19 -14.67 1.62
C ILE A 604 -16.82 -13.53 0.80
N ARG A 605 -18.02 -13.77 0.28
CA ARG A 605 -18.82 -12.76 -0.42
C ARG A 605 -19.60 -11.90 0.56
N ASN A 606 -20.08 -10.76 0.06
CA ASN A 606 -20.89 -9.80 0.81
C ASN A 606 -20.15 -9.21 2.02
N LEU A 607 -18.82 -9.07 1.96
CA LEU A 607 -18.03 -8.45 3.03
C LEU A 607 -18.45 -7.01 3.30
N GLU A 608 -19.01 -6.34 2.29
CA GLU A 608 -19.58 -4.98 2.35
C GLU A 608 -20.95 -4.91 3.04
N LYS A 609 -21.58 -6.07 3.31
CA LYS A 609 -22.85 -6.18 4.03
C LYS A 609 -22.59 -6.57 5.49
N GLY A 610 -23.63 -6.47 6.31
CA GLY A 610 -23.57 -6.94 7.70
C GLY A 610 -23.25 -8.44 7.79
N PHE A 611 -22.51 -8.84 8.82
CA PHE A 611 -21.96 -10.19 9.03
C PHE A 611 -22.93 -11.35 8.77
N SER A 612 -24.23 -11.18 9.06
CA SER A 612 -25.25 -12.20 8.81
C SER A 612 -25.44 -12.56 7.33
N HIS A 613 -24.94 -11.74 6.41
CA HIS A 613 -25.03 -11.95 4.96
C HIS A 613 -23.72 -12.48 4.36
N TRP A 614 -22.69 -12.71 5.18
CA TRP A 614 -21.41 -13.21 4.70
C TRP A 614 -21.56 -14.64 4.16
N GLU A 615 -21.13 -14.85 2.92
CA GLU A 615 -21.31 -16.08 2.16
C GLU A 615 -19.95 -16.69 1.82
N PRO A 616 -19.52 -17.76 2.51
CA PRO A 616 -18.32 -18.51 2.16
C PRO A 616 -18.42 -19.18 0.80
N ILE A 617 -17.37 -19.04 -0.03
CA ILE A 617 -17.29 -19.62 -1.37
C ILE A 617 -15.86 -20.08 -1.73
N GLY A 618 -15.74 -20.89 -2.78
CA GLY A 618 -14.50 -21.17 -3.50
C GLY A 618 -14.52 -20.55 -4.89
N ILE A 619 -13.49 -19.77 -5.22
CA ILE A 619 -13.32 -19.13 -6.54
C ILE A 619 -12.26 -19.88 -7.34
N PRO A 620 -12.52 -20.32 -8.59
CA PRO A 620 -11.53 -21.06 -9.36
C PRO A 620 -10.37 -20.13 -9.73
N ILE A 621 -9.13 -20.54 -9.45
CA ILE A 621 -7.96 -19.66 -9.65
C ILE A 621 -7.56 -19.58 -11.13
N ALA A 622 -7.56 -20.72 -11.83
CA ALA A 622 -7.08 -20.80 -13.22
C ALA A 622 -7.80 -19.85 -14.20
N PRO A 623 -9.14 -19.67 -14.13
CA PRO A 623 -9.85 -18.68 -14.95
C PRO A 623 -9.46 -17.22 -14.72
N LEU A 624 -8.83 -16.90 -13.59
CA LEU A 624 -8.42 -15.53 -13.23
C LEU A 624 -7.00 -15.19 -13.69
N MET A 625 -6.31 -16.12 -14.34
CA MET A 625 -4.93 -15.95 -14.73
C MET A 625 -4.81 -15.35 -16.13
N HIS A 626 -3.83 -14.45 -16.30
CA HIS A 626 -3.54 -13.76 -17.55
C HIS A 626 -2.02 -13.69 -17.79
N LEU A 627 -1.61 -13.33 -19.01
CA LEU A 627 -0.20 -13.14 -19.35
C LEU A 627 0.28 -11.74 -18.98
N GLU A 628 1.35 -11.68 -18.20
CA GLU A 628 2.07 -10.45 -17.84
C GLU A 628 3.55 -10.59 -18.27
N GLU A 629 4.18 -9.51 -18.72
CA GLU A 629 5.62 -9.52 -19.01
C GLU A 629 6.45 -9.42 -17.73
N ARG A 630 7.23 -10.47 -17.43
CA ARG A 630 8.15 -10.54 -16.30
C ARG A 630 9.56 -10.90 -16.76
N LYS A 631 10.54 -10.07 -16.41
CA LYS A 631 11.97 -10.24 -16.79
C LYS A 631 12.16 -10.44 -18.31
N GLY A 632 11.37 -9.75 -19.14
CA GLY A 632 11.43 -9.86 -20.60
C GLY A 632 10.80 -11.13 -21.19
N LYS A 633 9.98 -11.85 -20.42
CA LYS A 633 9.23 -13.03 -20.86
C LYS A 633 7.78 -12.94 -20.41
N LEU A 634 6.85 -13.45 -21.22
CA LEU A 634 5.46 -13.60 -20.78
C LEU A 634 5.35 -14.74 -19.76
N ALA A 635 4.75 -14.43 -18.61
CA ALA A 635 4.46 -15.37 -17.54
C ALA A 635 2.98 -15.31 -17.21
N LEU A 636 2.39 -16.47 -16.90
CA LEU A 636 1.00 -16.56 -16.51
C LEU A 636 0.86 -16.26 -15.01
N VAL A 637 0.05 -15.27 -14.65
CA VAL A 637 -0.06 -14.74 -13.28
C VAL A 637 -1.50 -14.33 -12.95
N LEU A 638 -1.81 -14.22 -11.66
CA LEU A 638 -3.06 -13.64 -11.20
C LEU A 638 -3.06 -12.12 -11.41
N GLU A 639 -4.17 -11.56 -11.91
CA GLU A 639 -4.33 -10.11 -12.08
C GLU A 639 -4.43 -9.37 -10.75
N LYS A 640 -3.81 -8.19 -10.69
CA LYS A 640 -3.86 -7.29 -9.54
C LYS A 640 -4.92 -6.22 -9.77
N SER A 641 -5.73 -5.96 -8.75
CA SER A 641 -6.73 -4.90 -8.76
C SER A 641 -6.11 -3.57 -8.34
N ILE A 642 -6.25 -2.55 -9.17
CA ILE A 642 -5.88 -1.16 -8.86
C ILE A 642 -7.10 -0.37 -8.34
N VAL A 643 -6.90 0.87 -7.90
CA VAL A 643 -7.99 1.78 -7.54
C VAL A 643 -8.78 2.13 -8.80
N ASP A 644 -10.08 1.84 -8.77
CA ASP A 644 -11.02 2.31 -9.79
C ASP A 644 -11.46 3.74 -9.47
N VAL A 645 -11.04 4.69 -10.31
CA VAL A 645 -11.34 6.13 -10.18
C VAL A 645 -12.82 6.45 -10.46
N ASP A 646 -13.59 5.50 -10.97
CA ASP A 646 -15.02 5.64 -11.18
C ASP A 646 -15.88 5.19 -9.99
N LEU A 647 -15.30 4.54 -8.98
CA LEU A 647 -16.06 4.11 -7.81
C LEU A 647 -16.25 5.22 -6.76
N SER A 648 -17.29 5.06 -5.95
CA SER A 648 -17.72 6.03 -4.95
C SER A 648 -16.61 6.41 -3.94
N ALA A 649 -15.77 5.48 -3.49
CA ALA A 649 -14.72 5.78 -2.52
C ALA A 649 -13.74 6.83 -3.04
N PHE A 650 -13.27 6.67 -4.30
CA PHE A 650 -12.38 7.65 -4.92
C PHE A 650 -13.11 8.97 -5.18
N LYS A 651 -14.33 8.93 -5.74
CA LYS A 651 -15.13 10.12 -6.04
C LYS A 651 -15.40 10.96 -4.78
N VAL A 652 -15.70 10.32 -3.65
CA VAL A 652 -15.89 10.98 -2.35
C VAL A 652 -14.59 11.62 -1.84
N MET A 653 -13.46 10.91 -1.93
CA MET A 653 -12.15 11.48 -1.59
C MET A 653 -11.84 12.71 -2.44
N LYS A 654 -11.98 12.58 -3.77
CA LYS A 654 -11.73 13.65 -4.75
C LYS A 654 -12.61 14.88 -4.50
N ALA A 655 -13.90 14.66 -4.25
CA ALA A 655 -14.85 15.74 -3.97
C ALA A 655 -14.53 16.52 -2.67
N ASN A 656 -13.82 15.90 -1.72
CA ASN A 656 -13.41 16.54 -0.47
C ASN A 656 -11.96 17.04 -0.49
N GLN A 657 -11.20 16.83 -1.57
CA GLN A 657 -9.77 17.15 -1.63
C GLN A 657 -9.48 18.63 -1.32
N GLU A 658 -10.26 19.58 -1.87
CA GLU A 658 -10.09 21.01 -1.59
C GLU A 658 -10.41 21.36 -0.12
N LYS A 659 -11.43 20.73 0.43
CA LYS A 659 -11.84 20.90 1.84
C LYS A 659 -10.75 20.39 2.79
N TRP A 660 -10.13 19.26 2.48
CA TRP A 660 -9.08 18.65 3.31
C TRP A 660 -7.73 19.33 3.13
N LEU A 661 -7.44 19.85 1.93
CA LEU A 661 -6.31 20.75 1.70
C LEU A 661 -6.38 21.96 2.62
N ALA A 662 -7.59 22.41 2.99
CA ALA A 662 -7.83 23.42 4.02
C ALA A 662 -7.00 24.71 3.81
N ALA A 663 -6.88 25.12 2.53
CA ALA A 663 -6.21 26.34 2.09
C ALA A 663 -7.11 27.60 2.19
N SER A 664 -8.20 27.51 2.96
CA SER A 664 -9.07 28.63 3.34
C SER A 664 -8.89 29.00 4.81
N PRO A 665 -9.21 30.25 5.23
CA PRO A 665 -9.20 30.63 6.64
C PRO A 665 -10.05 29.68 7.50
N GLY A 666 -9.50 29.20 8.60
CA GLY A 666 -10.14 28.23 9.50
C GLY A 666 -9.19 27.12 9.94
N GLU A 667 -9.70 26.19 10.75
CA GLU A 667 -8.96 25.00 11.19
C GLU A 667 -8.83 23.96 10.09
N ASP A 668 -7.92 23.00 10.27
CA ASP A 668 -7.80 21.83 9.40
C ASP A 668 -8.90 20.81 9.73
N ASN A 669 -9.36 20.08 8.71
CA ASN A 669 -10.48 19.13 8.82
C ASN A 669 -10.01 17.70 9.16
N TYR A 670 -8.94 17.55 9.94
CA TYR A 670 -8.36 16.24 10.24
C TYR A 670 -9.35 15.32 10.97
N ARG A 671 -9.33 14.05 10.59
CA ARG A 671 -10.10 12.99 11.26
C ARG A 671 -9.16 12.08 12.03
N ARG A 672 -9.65 11.58 13.17
CA ARG A 672 -8.97 10.57 13.98
C ARG A 672 -9.74 9.26 13.83
N PRO A 673 -9.12 8.19 13.32
CA PRO A 673 -9.76 6.89 13.28
C PRO A 673 -9.81 6.26 14.67
N ASP A 674 -10.63 5.22 14.82
CA ASP A 674 -10.65 4.39 16.03
C ASP A 674 -9.35 3.57 16.14
N ALA A 675 -8.97 3.25 17.38
CA ALA A 675 -7.85 2.36 17.66
C ALA A 675 -8.22 0.90 17.32
N ILE A 676 -7.21 0.09 16.98
CA ILE A 676 -7.41 -1.34 16.73
C ILE A 676 -7.81 -2.06 18.02
N GLN A 677 -9.05 -2.56 18.06
CA GLN A 677 -9.63 -3.28 19.19
C GLN A 677 -10.42 -4.52 18.75
N LEU A 678 -10.67 -5.43 19.69
CA LEU A 678 -11.55 -6.61 19.52
C LEU A 678 -12.85 -6.42 20.34
N THR A 679 -13.49 -5.26 20.22
CA THR A 679 -14.78 -4.99 20.87
C THR A 679 -15.87 -4.86 19.80
N GLU A 680 -17.10 -5.26 20.13
CA GLU A 680 -18.25 -5.19 19.21
C GLU A 680 -18.83 -3.78 19.05
N ILE A 681 -18.26 -2.78 19.73
CA ILE A 681 -18.71 -1.38 19.73
C ILE A 681 -17.57 -0.55 19.13
N SER A 682 -17.51 -0.46 17.80
CA SER A 682 -16.47 0.28 17.08
C SER A 682 -17.08 0.91 15.81
N ASP A 683 -16.73 2.16 15.49
CA ASP A 683 -17.12 2.76 14.20
C ASP A 683 -16.29 2.16 13.03
N ALA A 684 -15.25 1.37 13.36
CA ALA A 684 -14.38 0.63 12.44
C ALA A 684 -14.82 -0.82 12.20
N ASP A 685 -16.10 -1.04 11.88
CA ASP A 685 -16.64 -2.37 11.56
C ASP A 685 -16.12 -2.92 10.22
N MET A 686 -15.67 -2.06 9.31
CA MET A 686 -15.14 -2.40 7.99
C MET A 686 -14.39 -1.20 7.37
N PRO A 687 -13.58 -1.41 6.32
CA PRO A 687 -12.93 -0.31 5.59
C PRO A 687 -13.93 0.69 4.99
N LEU A 688 -13.57 1.97 4.99
CA LEU A 688 -14.41 3.01 4.39
C LEU A 688 -14.48 2.88 2.87
N THR A 689 -13.39 2.48 2.22
CA THR A 689 -13.35 2.14 0.79
C THR A 689 -14.42 1.10 0.44
N LEU A 690 -14.47 0.01 1.19
CA LEU A 690 -15.46 -1.06 1.01
C LEU A 690 -16.89 -0.53 1.24
N LYS A 691 -17.11 0.22 2.32
CA LYS A 691 -18.41 0.80 2.67
C LYS A 691 -18.93 1.77 1.60
N LEU A 692 -18.07 2.62 1.05
CA LEU A 692 -18.46 3.60 0.03
C LEU A 692 -18.70 2.95 -1.32
N ASN A 693 -17.85 2.02 -1.75
CA ASN A 693 -18.03 1.31 -3.02
C ASN A 693 -19.25 0.39 -3.02
N ALA A 694 -19.75 -0.01 -1.84
CA ALA A 694 -20.99 -0.76 -1.73
C ALA A 694 -22.21 0.03 -2.22
N LEU A 695 -22.17 1.38 -2.14
CA LEU A 695 -23.25 2.26 -2.58
C LEU A 695 -23.46 2.23 -4.10
N ASP A 696 -22.43 1.86 -4.85
CA ASP A 696 -22.51 1.73 -6.31
C ASP A 696 -23.33 0.50 -6.75
N ASN A 697 -23.54 -0.45 -5.84
CA ASN A 697 -24.30 -1.68 -6.08
C ASN A 697 -25.74 -1.62 -5.54
N SER A 698 -26.15 -0.50 -4.92
CA SER A 698 -27.44 -0.35 -4.24
C SER A 698 -28.54 0.31 -5.06
#